data_AF-A0A395S5K2-F1
#
_entry.id   AF-A0A395S5K2-F1
#
_cell.length_a   1.000
_cell.length_b   1.000
_cell.length_c   1.000
_cell.angle_alpha   90.00
_cell.angle_beta   90.00
_cell.angle_gamma   90.00
#
_symmetry.space_group_name_H-M   'P 1'
#
loop_
_entity.id
_entity.type
_entity.pdbx_description
1 polymer ?
#
loop_
_entity_poly.entity_id
_entity_poly.type
_entity_poly.pdbx_seq_one_letter_code
_entity_poly.pdbx_strand_id
1 'polypeptide(L)'
;MSPPMPSTNIGLAAEHLQNELLKMYWQGVERELPYLLLTFRRWQSDKETSGLLPDEEDYHIHGYDTFVDQVSDISRQFHERNKANQGSKKQKKCEKKNNKEPPSYDEVLRDRGWDIFADMKSQGVKSALRISLSERKIPDPTRRRARMLLQSAQFLDIDKIIEYRDDEEEHPVWKMSASAQIKVSCYDALNQPVFVPQRCLECQAIIRGCTFSDTSNEGMIICEGCYRAIYYGQTRFVKQHKHSCLPTALTPEMSRGLCYCSTVRRRDTHGRSRSLWPMDSVADEGNHIQGGLGRVGCGLYKVTDLFAEAKYASTQPPSGKSESLLKLRQRDIAVEEVPRPAGALREQLPRPEHDETSRPEYGYCDGSSTTKPEGIPTYLQSRIGENPYGNVHMAIRFGPLIIQNGVADTGGILIASRDPPSLQVPRDPPEDITNCLLVTGQANRVLLSQNRPRYPKRYTAFMKQVVGGAFCDFFDSDIEGDLIDAFIRESSYLDDENTEAQEALINKSVKRLVLHVKGYLGSRVQAYITSITTRLLDPGVQLEWNRESNNCQTFCDNLVDRGLFGSLFTSQPFDNKRQPLYLMSFICRPGSDVPIRALSKYDVPNGFTEEYLLKPRYGRRDDSDIIDSLSEYWTDWGGFEGPIYPYQDVFPWDCTEAYDRYPGNCGHCNISKHVLAFPYDSWSIVSLHLARSKEFYPPSPTLTDQLIKGNQAEGAMSDRDWFKNRLTILLGQDALLAAAVAMSCNPQLRASTNWLHGDSDVMVDRLKLGGIHRAQPFSHHFEKGAYHRYFVANWSLYTLPLRISEYEKLRDWRAAKMDVGATKADHSGAGGCGVGFFVCGAAGAGCAVGSPGMTGDTCGSGCVTDSSGDGDGDGDGGGCGGCGG
;
A
#
# COMPACT_ATOMS: atom_id res chain seq x y z
N MET A 1 -21.63 -12.66 -31.23
CA MET A 1 -22.34 -11.37 -31.22
C MET A 1 -23.63 -11.54 -30.45
N SER A 2 -23.72 -10.93 -29.27
CA SER A 2 -24.94 -10.94 -28.45
C SER A 2 -26.01 -10.07 -29.12
N PRO A 3 -27.31 -10.39 -28.98
CA PRO A 3 -28.38 -9.56 -29.52
C PRO A 3 -28.34 -8.15 -28.90
N PRO A 4 -28.67 -7.09 -29.66
CA PRO A 4 -28.65 -5.73 -29.16
C PRO A 4 -29.65 -5.58 -28.00
N MET A 5 -29.16 -5.10 -26.85
CA MET A 5 -29.99 -4.88 -25.67
C MET A 5 -31.01 -3.75 -25.93
N PRO A 6 -32.27 -3.88 -25.49
CA PRO A 6 -33.28 -2.85 -25.69
C PRO A 6 -32.88 -1.55 -24.99
N SER A 7 -33.04 -0.43 -25.71
CA SER A 7 -32.69 0.90 -25.22
C SER A 7 -33.80 1.91 -25.47
N THR A 8 -34.07 2.75 -24.49
CA THR A 8 -35.03 3.85 -24.59
C THR A 8 -34.28 5.14 -24.91
N ASN A 9 -34.64 5.81 -26.01
CA ASN A 9 -34.06 7.11 -26.35
C ASN A 9 -34.65 8.21 -25.47
N ILE A 10 -33.79 8.92 -24.73
CA ILE A 10 -34.18 10.05 -23.88
C ILE A 10 -34.17 11.34 -24.70
N GLY A 11 -33.17 11.52 -25.56
CA GLY A 11 -33.01 12.71 -26.40
C GLY A 11 -31.54 13.15 -26.54
N LEU A 12 -31.35 14.42 -26.90
CA LEU A 12 -30.01 15.00 -27.01
C LEU A 12 -29.34 15.10 -25.63
N ALA A 13 -28.10 14.63 -25.51
CA ALA A 13 -27.38 14.64 -24.25
C ALA A 13 -27.18 16.05 -23.69
N ALA A 14 -27.02 17.05 -24.57
CA ALA A 14 -26.87 18.45 -24.18
C ALA A 14 -28.06 19.00 -23.37
N GLU A 15 -29.26 18.46 -23.58
CA GLU A 15 -30.50 18.92 -22.92
C GLU A 15 -30.83 18.10 -21.66
N HIS A 16 -30.50 16.82 -21.65
CA HIS A 16 -31.00 15.87 -20.63
C HIS A 16 -29.93 15.31 -19.69
N LEU A 17 -28.65 15.25 -20.09
CA LEU A 17 -27.61 14.50 -19.38
C LEU A 17 -27.44 14.94 -17.92
N GLN A 18 -27.41 16.25 -17.67
CA GLN A 18 -27.21 16.78 -16.32
C GLN A 18 -28.35 16.39 -15.37
N ASN A 19 -29.59 16.50 -15.82
CA ASN A 19 -30.77 16.18 -15.01
C ASN A 19 -30.86 14.68 -14.72
N GLU A 20 -30.64 13.84 -15.73
CA GLU A 20 -30.68 12.39 -15.55
C GLU A 20 -29.50 11.90 -14.68
N LEU A 21 -28.31 12.51 -14.79
CA LEU A 21 -27.20 12.18 -13.89
C LEU A 21 -27.46 12.57 -12.44
N LEU A 22 -28.04 13.74 -12.18
CA LEU A 22 -28.45 14.14 -10.83
C LEU A 22 -29.47 13.17 -10.25
N LYS A 23 -30.47 12.80 -11.04
CA LYS A 23 -31.48 11.82 -10.64
C LYS A 23 -30.85 10.47 -10.30
N MET A 24 -29.98 9.96 -11.18
CA MET A 24 -29.27 8.69 -10.96
C MET A 24 -28.36 8.74 -9.74
N TYR A 25 -27.68 9.86 -9.50
CA TYR A 25 -26.84 10.07 -8.32
C TYR A 25 -27.68 9.96 -7.03
N TRP A 26 -28.81 10.66 -6.95
CA TRP A 26 -29.65 10.65 -5.75
C TRP A 26 -30.34 9.31 -5.52
N GLN A 27 -30.70 8.60 -6.60
CA GLN A 27 -31.14 7.20 -6.49
C GLN A 27 -30.03 6.31 -5.94
N GLY A 28 -28.77 6.55 -6.31
CA GLY A 28 -27.60 5.90 -5.72
C GLY A 28 -27.50 6.12 -4.21
N VAL A 29 -27.63 7.37 -3.76
CA VAL A 29 -27.66 7.72 -2.33
C VAL A 29 -28.81 7.00 -1.61
N GLU A 30 -30.01 7.01 -2.19
CA GLU A 30 -31.19 6.32 -1.65
C GLU A 30 -30.96 4.80 -1.51
N ARG A 31 -30.22 4.18 -2.43
CA ARG A 31 -29.88 2.75 -2.36
C ARG A 31 -28.81 2.40 -1.32
N GLU A 32 -27.85 3.29 -1.06
CA GLU A 32 -26.75 3.01 -0.13
C GLU A 32 -27.15 3.22 1.34
N LEU A 33 -28.03 4.19 1.64
CA LEU A 33 -28.46 4.50 3.02
C LEU A 33 -29.04 3.31 3.82
N PRO A 34 -29.87 2.41 3.25
CA PRO A 34 -30.33 1.20 3.94
C PRO A 34 -29.18 0.34 4.51
N TYR A 35 -28.09 0.17 3.75
CA TYR A 35 -26.95 -0.66 4.16
C TYR A 35 -26.24 -0.05 5.36
N LEU A 36 -26.10 1.28 5.37
CA LEU A 36 -25.52 2.02 6.49
C LEU A 36 -26.39 1.91 7.75
N LEU A 37 -27.70 2.15 7.62
CA LEU A 37 -28.64 2.11 8.74
C LEU A 37 -28.70 0.74 9.40
N LEU A 38 -28.82 -0.32 8.60
CA LEU A 38 -28.88 -1.69 9.10
C LEU A 38 -27.55 -2.11 9.74
N THR A 39 -26.42 -1.74 9.13
CA THR A 39 -25.10 -1.98 9.73
C THR A 39 -24.97 -1.29 11.08
N PHE A 40 -25.38 -0.02 11.17
CA PHE A 40 -25.34 0.72 12.42
C PHE A 40 -26.25 0.09 13.49
N ARG A 41 -27.48 -0.29 13.11
CA ARG A 41 -28.41 -0.97 14.01
C ARG A 41 -27.82 -2.27 14.53
N ARG A 42 -27.22 -3.07 13.66
CA ARG A 42 -26.56 -4.33 14.03
C ARG A 42 -25.43 -4.09 15.03
N TRP A 43 -24.62 -3.05 14.83
CA TRP A 43 -23.54 -2.71 15.77
C TRP A 43 -24.03 -2.28 17.15
N GLN A 44 -25.25 -1.74 17.24
CA GLN A 44 -25.88 -1.35 18.49
C GLN A 44 -26.55 -2.53 19.21
N SER A 45 -27.18 -3.46 18.47
CA SER A 45 -27.97 -4.55 19.04
C SER A 45 -27.14 -5.77 19.46
N ASP A 46 -26.05 -6.05 18.74
CA ASP A 46 -25.29 -7.29 18.90
C ASP A 46 -24.22 -7.18 20.00
N LYS A 47 -24.23 -8.13 20.94
CA LYS A 47 -23.28 -8.21 22.06
C LYS A 47 -21.83 -8.39 21.59
N GLU A 48 -21.61 -9.01 20.43
CA GLU A 48 -20.27 -9.23 19.90
C GLU A 48 -19.67 -7.97 19.25
N THR A 49 -20.50 -6.98 18.93
CA THR A 49 -20.10 -5.72 18.27
C THR A 49 -20.31 -4.49 19.17
N SER A 50 -20.89 -4.66 20.36
CA SER A 50 -21.19 -3.57 21.27
C SER A 50 -19.99 -3.07 22.08
N GLY A 51 -18.93 -3.89 22.20
CA GLY A 51 -17.68 -3.48 22.84
C GLY A 51 -16.89 -2.46 22.00
N LEU A 52 -16.11 -1.62 22.67
CA LEU A 52 -15.14 -0.74 22.02
C LEU A 52 -13.86 -1.51 21.68
N LEU A 53 -13.34 -1.30 20.48
CA LEU A 53 -11.98 -1.73 20.12
C LEU A 53 -10.96 -0.75 20.73
N PRO A 54 -9.74 -1.21 21.08
CA PRO A 54 -8.70 -0.32 21.60
C PRO A 54 -8.43 0.91 20.71
N ASP A 55 -8.47 0.73 19.38
CA ASP A 55 -8.26 1.81 18.42
C ASP A 55 -9.42 2.81 18.34
N GLU A 56 -10.62 2.46 18.83
CA GLU A 56 -11.73 3.42 18.95
C GLU A 56 -11.51 4.42 20.09
N GLU A 57 -10.73 4.03 21.10
CA GLU A 57 -10.38 4.84 22.27
C GLU A 57 -9.09 5.65 22.04
N ASP A 58 -8.28 5.27 21.05
CA ASP A 58 -7.11 6.04 20.65
C ASP A 58 -7.48 7.22 19.74
N TYR A 59 -7.38 8.42 20.28
CA TYR A 59 -7.66 9.66 19.56
C TYR A 59 -6.39 10.35 19.03
N HIS A 60 -5.20 9.81 19.32
CA HIS A 60 -3.94 10.41 18.96
C HIS A 60 -3.62 10.19 17.48
N ILE A 61 -3.63 11.28 16.70
CA ILE A 61 -3.31 11.26 15.26
C ILE A 61 -1.89 11.76 15.02
N HIS A 62 -1.05 10.92 14.42
CA HIS A 62 0.33 11.24 14.05
C HIS A 62 0.78 10.44 12.82
N GLY A 63 2.01 10.69 12.32
CA GLY A 63 2.57 10.00 11.14
C GLY A 63 2.43 10.77 9.82
N TYR A 64 1.86 11.97 9.84
CA TYR A 64 1.71 12.83 8.66
C TYR A 64 2.92 13.72 8.35
N ASP A 65 3.94 13.74 9.23
CA ASP A 65 5.05 14.69 9.15
C ASP A 65 5.85 14.58 7.84
N THR A 66 6.08 13.36 7.35
CA THR A 66 6.78 13.09 6.09
C THR A 66 5.99 13.60 4.89
N PHE A 67 4.68 13.37 4.87
CA PHE A 67 3.81 13.89 3.82
C PHE A 67 3.81 15.42 3.79
N VAL A 68 3.66 16.08 4.96
CA VAL A 68 3.70 17.54 5.09
C VAL A 68 5.01 18.13 4.54
N ASP A 69 6.14 17.48 4.83
CA ASP A 69 7.43 17.91 4.30
C ASP A 69 7.54 17.73 2.79
N GLN A 70 6.98 16.66 2.22
CA GLN A 70 7.06 16.39 0.78
C GLN A 70 6.31 17.44 -0.05
N VAL A 71 5.16 17.92 0.45
CA VAL A 71 4.31 18.86 -0.29
C VAL A 71 4.65 20.34 -0.05
N SER A 72 5.47 20.64 0.96
CA SER A 72 5.81 22.02 1.34
C SER A 72 6.98 22.59 0.54
N ASP A 73 6.83 23.79 0.01
CA ASP A 73 7.86 24.54 -0.73
C ASP A 73 9.15 24.74 0.07
N ILE A 74 9.05 25.07 1.35
CA ILE A 74 10.20 25.32 2.23
C ILE A 74 11.08 24.07 2.36
N SER A 75 10.45 22.92 2.58
CA SER A 75 11.15 21.62 2.65
C SER A 75 11.73 21.23 1.29
N ARG A 76 11.04 21.57 0.19
CA ARG A 76 11.58 21.35 -1.16
C ARG A 76 12.80 22.22 -1.46
N GLN A 77 12.78 23.50 -1.12
CA GLN A 77 13.93 24.39 -1.30
C GLN A 77 15.15 23.89 -0.52
N PHE A 78 14.95 23.44 0.73
CA PHE A 78 16.00 22.80 1.51
C PHE A 78 16.57 21.56 0.80
N HIS A 79 15.73 20.69 0.25
CA HIS A 79 16.16 19.54 -0.54
C HIS A 79 16.99 19.95 -1.78
N GLU A 80 16.49 20.89 -2.59
CA GLU A 80 17.18 21.32 -3.81
C GLU A 80 18.56 21.93 -3.52
N ARG A 81 18.69 22.72 -2.45
CA ARG A 81 19.99 23.24 -2.00
C ARG A 81 20.94 22.12 -1.61
N ASN A 82 20.48 21.15 -0.82
CA ASN A 82 21.29 20.00 -0.42
C ASN A 82 21.74 19.17 -1.62
N LYS A 83 20.85 18.96 -2.59
CA LYS A 83 21.15 18.26 -3.85
C LYS A 83 22.18 19.00 -4.69
N ALA A 84 22.08 20.32 -4.84
CA ALA A 84 23.07 21.14 -5.54
C ALA A 84 24.46 21.07 -4.86
N ASN A 85 24.47 21.11 -3.52
CA ASN A 85 25.69 20.98 -2.72
C ASN A 85 26.33 19.57 -2.80
N GLN A 86 25.55 18.52 -3.03
CA GLN A 86 26.06 17.15 -3.28
C GLN A 86 26.49 16.93 -4.75
N GLY A 87 25.76 17.48 -5.72
CA GLY A 87 26.06 17.39 -7.15
C GLY A 87 27.39 18.07 -7.51
N SER A 88 27.64 19.26 -6.96
CA SER A 88 28.91 19.97 -7.10
C SER A 88 30.11 19.20 -6.53
N LYS A 89 29.91 18.41 -5.46
CA LYS A 89 30.95 17.51 -4.90
C LYS A 89 31.24 16.30 -5.80
N LYS A 90 30.25 15.76 -6.51
CA LYS A 90 30.44 14.66 -7.49
C LYS A 90 31.09 15.14 -8.79
N GLN A 91 30.70 16.30 -9.32
CA GLN A 91 31.27 16.88 -10.55
C GLN A 91 32.74 17.28 -10.36
N LYS A 92 33.09 17.87 -9.20
CA LYS A 92 34.48 18.16 -8.79
C LYS A 92 35.37 16.93 -8.59
N LYS A 93 34.81 15.71 -8.60
CA LYS A 93 35.58 14.44 -8.51
C LYS A 93 36.02 13.92 -9.89
N CYS A 94 35.30 14.28 -10.96
CA CYS A 94 35.65 13.90 -12.34
C CYS A 94 36.53 14.94 -13.06
N GLU A 95 36.45 16.21 -12.68
CA GLU A 95 37.32 17.26 -13.20
C GLU A 95 38.55 17.42 -12.29
N LYS A 96 39.74 17.09 -12.81
CA LYS A 96 41.02 17.15 -12.10
C LYS A 96 41.26 18.53 -11.46
N LYS A 97 41.80 18.48 -10.23
CA LYS A 97 42.74 19.43 -9.59
C LYS A 97 42.92 20.75 -10.37
N ASN A 98 42.19 21.81 -10.01
CA ASN A 98 42.66 23.21 -10.00
C ASN A 98 41.54 24.22 -9.63
N ASN A 99 40.86 24.00 -8.50
CA ASN A 99 40.32 25.04 -7.61
C ASN A 99 39.54 24.35 -6.47
N LYS A 100 40.24 24.02 -5.39
CA LYS A 100 39.63 23.59 -4.13
C LYS A 100 39.77 24.72 -3.11
N GLU A 101 39.02 25.79 -3.31
CA GLU A 101 38.67 26.60 -2.14
C GLU A 101 37.47 25.92 -1.45
N PRO A 102 37.58 25.60 -0.15
CA PRO A 102 36.41 25.23 0.64
C PRO A 102 35.40 26.39 0.60
N PRO A 103 34.09 26.12 0.78
CA PRO A 103 33.11 27.19 0.90
C PRO A 103 33.56 28.17 1.99
N SER A 104 33.36 29.46 1.74
CA SER A 104 33.73 30.49 2.72
C SER A 104 32.91 30.32 4.00
N TYR A 105 33.45 30.79 5.12
CA TYR A 105 32.73 30.77 6.40
C TYR A 105 31.35 31.44 6.29
N ASP A 106 31.26 32.55 5.55
CA ASP A 106 30.00 33.26 5.29
C ASP A 106 29.01 32.46 4.45
N GLU A 107 29.46 31.64 3.50
CA GLU A 107 28.59 30.71 2.75
C GLU A 107 28.06 29.62 3.66
N VAL A 108 28.92 28.99 4.48
CA VAL A 108 28.49 27.94 5.42
C VAL A 108 27.52 28.47 6.48
N LEU A 109 27.74 29.67 7.00
CA LEU A 109 26.83 30.32 7.94
C LEU A 109 25.49 30.66 7.29
N ARG A 110 25.48 31.18 6.05
CA ARG A 110 24.25 31.47 5.32
C ARG A 110 23.46 30.20 5.03
N ASP A 111 24.11 29.15 4.57
CA ASP A 111 23.49 27.84 4.33
C ASP A 111 22.89 27.29 5.64
N ARG A 112 23.65 27.32 6.74
CA ARG A 112 23.16 26.89 8.05
C ARG A 112 21.97 27.73 8.54
N GLY A 113 22.00 29.04 8.33
CA GLY A 113 20.90 29.94 8.69
C GLY A 113 19.63 29.63 7.91
N TRP A 114 19.76 29.32 6.62
CA TRP A 114 18.65 28.89 5.78
C TRP A 114 18.09 27.51 6.15
N ASP A 115 18.93 26.61 6.64
CA ASP A 115 18.51 25.29 7.13
C ASP A 115 17.73 25.42 8.45
N ILE A 116 18.24 26.21 9.39
CA ILE A 116 17.54 26.54 10.64
C ILE A 116 16.18 27.20 10.35
N PHE A 117 16.13 28.11 9.39
CA PHE A 117 14.88 28.75 8.98
C PHE A 117 13.87 27.75 8.41
N ALA A 118 14.32 26.84 7.55
CA ALA A 118 13.46 25.81 6.97
C ALA A 118 12.91 24.85 8.04
N ASP A 119 13.77 24.40 8.95
CA ASP A 119 13.38 23.54 10.08
C ASP A 119 12.38 24.24 11.00
N MET A 120 12.65 25.49 11.38
CA MET A 120 11.75 26.29 12.23
C MET A 120 10.37 26.46 11.61
N LYS A 121 10.29 26.72 10.29
CA LYS A 121 9.02 26.86 9.58
C LYS A 121 8.27 25.53 9.48
N SER A 122 8.96 24.46 9.12
CA SER A 122 8.38 23.12 9.04
C SER A 122 7.84 22.67 10.40
N GLN A 123 8.61 22.88 11.48
CA GLN A 123 8.16 22.58 12.85
C GLN A 123 7.00 23.47 13.30
N GLY A 124 6.96 24.73 12.88
CA GLY A 124 5.83 25.63 13.14
C GLY A 124 4.53 25.09 12.55
N VAL A 125 4.55 24.66 11.29
CA VAL A 125 3.37 24.05 10.62
C VAL A 125 2.96 22.76 11.33
N LYS A 126 3.91 21.84 11.59
CA LYS A 126 3.62 20.56 12.26
C LYS A 126 3.06 20.75 13.67
N SER A 127 3.61 21.69 14.43
CA SER A 127 3.12 22.01 15.78
C SER A 127 1.71 22.56 15.75
N ALA A 128 1.40 23.43 14.78
CA ALA A 128 0.03 23.94 14.59
C ALA A 128 -0.96 22.82 14.23
N LEU A 129 -0.55 21.84 13.41
CA LEU A 129 -1.37 20.67 13.11
C LEU A 129 -1.60 19.79 14.35
N ARG A 130 -0.56 19.55 15.16
CA ARG A 130 -0.68 18.79 16.42
C ARG A 130 -1.66 19.45 17.39
N ILE A 131 -1.57 20.77 17.54
CA ILE A 131 -2.51 21.56 18.37
C ILE A 131 -3.93 21.39 17.84
N SER A 132 -4.16 21.64 16.55
CA SER A 132 -5.49 21.52 15.93
C SER A 132 -6.09 20.11 16.08
N LEU A 133 -5.28 19.06 15.95
CA LEU A 133 -5.74 17.68 16.14
C LEU A 133 -6.00 17.34 17.61
N SER A 134 -5.28 17.96 18.55
CA SER A 134 -5.49 17.78 19.99
C SER A 134 -6.73 18.52 20.53
N GLU A 135 -7.07 19.66 19.93
CA GLU A 135 -8.21 20.51 20.31
C GLU A 135 -9.53 20.09 19.63
N ARG A 136 -9.48 19.11 18.71
CA ARG A 136 -10.66 18.68 17.96
C ARG A 136 -11.74 18.12 18.88
N LYS A 137 -13.00 18.37 18.52
CA LYS A 137 -14.14 17.75 19.21
C LYS A 137 -14.17 16.25 18.91
N ILE A 138 -14.02 15.44 19.95
CA ILE A 138 -14.14 13.98 19.86
C ILE A 138 -15.61 13.62 20.11
N PRO A 139 -16.34 13.08 19.11
CA PRO A 139 -17.71 12.64 19.32
C PRO A 139 -17.76 11.42 20.25
N ASP A 140 -18.89 11.22 20.92
CA ASP A 140 -19.12 9.97 21.63
C ASP A 140 -19.03 8.77 20.67
N PRO A 141 -18.72 7.56 21.17
CA PRO A 141 -18.50 6.41 20.31
C PRO A 141 -19.67 6.08 19.38
N THR A 142 -20.92 6.31 19.82
CA THR A 142 -22.11 6.05 19.02
C THR A 142 -22.19 7.00 17.83
N ARG A 143 -22.02 8.30 18.08
CA ARG A 143 -21.93 9.31 17.02
C ARG A 143 -20.74 9.10 16.10
N ARG A 144 -19.58 8.70 16.64
CA ARG A 144 -18.38 8.40 15.84
C ARG A 144 -18.65 7.26 14.87
N ARG A 145 -19.24 6.15 15.33
CA ARG A 145 -19.63 5.01 14.48
C ARG A 145 -20.63 5.41 13.40
N ALA A 146 -21.66 6.19 13.74
CA ALA A 146 -22.62 6.70 12.76
C ALA A 146 -21.96 7.57 11.68
N ARG A 147 -21.07 8.50 12.10
CA ARG A 147 -20.29 9.33 11.19
C ARG A 147 -19.40 8.49 10.26
N MET A 148 -18.66 7.54 10.81
CA MET A 148 -17.77 6.66 10.04
C MET A 148 -18.54 5.84 8.98
N LEU A 149 -19.75 5.38 9.29
CA LEU A 149 -20.60 4.72 8.30
C LEU A 149 -21.04 5.67 7.18
N LEU A 150 -21.41 6.92 7.50
CA LEU A 150 -21.72 7.92 6.49
C LEU A 150 -20.50 8.30 5.63
N GLN A 151 -19.31 8.38 6.23
CA GLN A 151 -18.03 8.59 5.52
C GLN A 151 -17.73 7.43 4.54
N SER A 152 -18.08 6.19 4.88
CA SER A 152 -17.88 5.01 4.02
C SER A 152 -18.63 5.10 2.68
N ALA A 153 -19.69 5.91 2.62
CA ALA A 153 -20.43 6.13 1.40
C ALA A 153 -19.68 7.02 0.40
N GLN A 154 -18.64 7.77 0.82
CA GLN A 154 -17.73 8.47 -0.08
C GLN A 154 -18.45 9.34 -1.14
N PHE A 155 -19.57 9.97 -0.77
CA PHE A 155 -20.51 10.60 -1.72
C PHE A 155 -19.89 11.68 -2.61
N LEU A 156 -18.85 12.38 -2.14
CA LEU A 156 -18.16 13.42 -2.91
C LEU A 156 -16.80 12.99 -3.45
N ASP A 157 -16.39 11.73 -3.25
CA ASP A 157 -15.07 11.28 -3.64
C ASP A 157 -15.01 10.95 -5.14
N ILE A 158 -13.83 11.17 -5.72
CA ILE A 158 -13.51 10.75 -7.09
C ILE A 158 -12.37 9.75 -7.05
N ASP A 159 -12.55 8.63 -7.75
CA ASP A 159 -11.55 7.56 -7.86
C ASP A 159 -11.44 7.09 -9.31
N LYS A 160 -10.23 6.75 -9.75
CA LYS A 160 -10.07 5.91 -10.94
C LYS A 160 -10.11 4.46 -10.47
N ILE A 161 -10.98 3.65 -11.07
CA ILE A 161 -11.16 2.24 -10.74
C ILE A 161 -10.54 1.39 -11.83
N ILE A 162 -9.82 0.34 -11.43
CA ILE A 162 -9.13 -0.58 -12.34
C ILE A 162 -9.86 -1.91 -12.29
N GLU A 163 -10.51 -2.25 -13.40
CA GLU A 163 -11.29 -3.49 -13.54
C GLU A 163 -10.43 -4.60 -14.14
N TYR A 164 -10.53 -5.80 -13.57
CA TYR A 164 -10.00 -6.99 -14.20
C TYR A 164 -10.83 -7.30 -15.45
N ARG A 165 -10.14 -7.58 -16.56
CA ARG A 165 -10.73 -8.13 -17.77
C ARG A 165 -9.96 -9.37 -18.17
N ASP A 166 -10.69 -10.41 -18.52
CA ASP A 166 -10.12 -11.53 -19.26
C ASP A 166 -9.73 -10.96 -20.63
N ASP A 167 -8.48 -10.55 -20.78
CA ASP A 167 -7.95 -10.11 -22.07
C ASP A 167 -8.15 -11.29 -23.04
N GLU A 168 -9.16 -11.19 -23.92
CA GLU A 168 -9.23 -12.04 -25.10
C GLU A 168 -7.87 -11.92 -25.80
N GLU A 169 -7.22 -13.08 -25.93
CA GLU A 169 -6.12 -13.43 -26.82
C GLU A 169 -5.43 -12.25 -27.54
N GLU A 170 -4.09 -12.14 -27.40
CA GLU A 170 -3.18 -11.53 -28.40
C GLU A 170 -2.28 -10.32 -28.01
N HIS A 171 -1.91 -10.12 -26.74
CA HIS A 171 -0.63 -9.45 -26.43
C HIS A 171 0.34 -10.31 -25.58
N PRO A 172 0.78 -11.48 -26.08
CA PRO A 172 1.68 -12.39 -25.37
C PRO A 172 3.13 -11.88 -25.26
N VAL A 173 3.49 -10.78 -25.94
CA VAL A 173 4.90 -10.38 -26.10
C VAL A 173 5.50 -9.74 -24.83
N TRP A 174 4.69 -9.33 -23.84
CA TRP A 174 5.15 -8.46 -22.76
C TRP A 174 4.84 -8.90 -21.32
N LYS A 175 4.14 -10.00 -21.09
CA LYS A 175 3.75 -10.47 -19.74
C LYS A 175 4.61 -11.67 -19.32
N MET A 176 5.45 -11.55 -18.27
CA MET A 176 5.84 -12.77 -17.54
C MET A 176 4.65 -13.19 -16.69
N SER A 177 4.39 -14.49 -16.64
CA SER A 177 3.44 -15.04 -15.66
C SER A 177 3.96 -14.83 -14.25
N ALA A 178 3.07 -14.52 -13.31
CA ALA A 178 3.42 -14.51 -11.88
C ALA A 178 3.94 -15.88 -11.44
N SER A 179 4.75 -15.90 -10.39
CA SER A 179 5.12 -17.16 -9.73
C SER A 179 3.85 -17.91 -9.34
N ALA A 180 3.82 -19.22 -9.58
CA ALA A 180 2.68 -20.03 -9.20
C ALA A 180 2.59 -20.19 -7.68
N GLN A 181 1.39 -20.49 -7.17
CA GLN A 181 1.25 -21.17 -5.88
C GLN A 181 1.95 -22.53 -6.00
N ILE A 182 2.87 -22.82 -5.09
CA ILE A 182 3.66 -24.05 -5.11
C ILE A 182 3.15 -25.02 -4.04
N LYS A 183 3.12 -26.30 -4.36
CA LYS A 183 2.89 -27.39 -3.39
C LYS A 183 4.01 -28.44 -3.45
N VAL A 184 4.12 -29.21 -2.38
CA VAL A 184 4.93 -30.45 -2.38
C VAL A 184 4.11 -31.54 -3.07
N SER A 185 4.65 -32.12 -4.14
CA SER A 185 3.99 -33.23 -4.86
C SER A 185 4.38 -34.60 -4.30
N CYS A 186 5.68 -34.78 -4.09
CA CYS A 186 6.28 -36.03 -3.66
C CYS A 186 7.70 -35.74 -3.16
N TYR A 187 8.45 -36.81 -2.84
CA TYR A 187 9.83 -36.74 -2.41
C TYR A 187 10.70 -37.61 -3.31
N ASP A 188 11.91 -37.14 -3.59
CA ASP A 188 12.87 -37.87 -4.41
C ASP A 188 13.58 -38.99 -3.63
N ALA A 189 14.47 -39.72 -4.31
CA ALA A 189 15.24 -40.81 -3.71
C ALA A 189 16.20 -40.35 -2.58
N LEU A 190 16.46 -39.05 -2.47
CA LEU A 190 17.28 -38.44 -1.43
C LEU A 190 16.42 -37.80 -0.32
N ASN A 191 15.12 -38.09 -0.29
CA ASN A 191 14.13 -37.48 0.61
C ASN A 191 14.02 -35.95 0.47
N GLN A 192 14.40 -35.38 -0.68
CA GLN A 192 14.19 -33.96 -0.98
C GLN A 192 12.77 -33.73 -1.52
N PRO A 193 12.12 -32.62 -1.14
CA PRO A 193 10.77 -32.31 -1.62
C PRO A 193 10.80 -31.92 -3.10
N VAL A 194 9.87 -32.49 -3.86
CA VAL A 194 9.61 -32.13 -5.26
C VAL A 194 8.48 -31.10 -5.29
N PHE A 195 8.86 -29.85 -5.53
CA PHE A 195 7.94 -28.72 -5.60
C PHE A 195 7.36 -28.58 -7.01
N VAL A 196 6.03 -28.43 -7.09
CA VAL A 196 5.32 -28.26 -8.37
C VAL A 196 4.26 -27.15 -8.28
N PRO A 197 3.89 -26.51 -9.40
CA PRO A 197 2.78 -25.57 -9.44
C PRO A 197 1.45 -26.24 -9.06
N GLN A 198 0.67 -25.58 -8.20
CA GLN A 198 -0.70 -25.97 -7.90
C GLN A 198 -1.59 -25.68 -9.11
N ARG A 199 -2.42 -26.66 -9.48
CA ARG A 199 -3.43 -26.51 -10.53
C ARG A 199 -4.81 -26.40 -9.92
N CYS A 200 -5.67 -25.62 -10.56
CA CYS A 200 -7.10 -25.58 -10.26
C CYS A 200 -7.73 -26.90 -10.70
N LEU A 201 -8.54 -27.51 -9.84
CA LEU A 201 -9.21 -28.77 -10.21
C LEU A 201 -10.29 -28.58 -11.27
N GLU A 202 -10.91 -27.40 -11.33
CA GLU A 202 -12.00 -27.13 -12.27
C GLU A 202 -11.49 -26.82 -13.67
N CYS A 203 -10.62 -25.81 -13.83
CA CYS A 203 -10.13 -25.38 -15.15
C CYS A 203 -8.74 -25.93 -15.52
N GLN A 204 -8.08 -26.65 -14.62
CA GLN A 204 -6.71 -27.19 -14.80
C GLN A 204 -5.61 -26.13 -15.01
N ALA A 205 -5.95 -24.83 -14.96
CA ALA A 205 -4.99 -23.75 -15.02
C ALA A 205 -4.08 -23.74 -13.79
N ILE A 206 -2.83 -23.28 -13.98
CA ILE A 206 -1.89 -23.04 -12.88
C ILE A 206 -2.41 -21.85 -12.07
N ILE A 207 -2.55 -22.02 -10.76
CA ILE A 207 -2.98 -20.95 -9.85
C ILE A 207 -1.79 -20.06 -9.55
N ARG A 208 -1.92 -18.74 -9.74
CA ARG A 208 -0.83 -17.77 -9.53
C ARG A 208 -1.09 -16.77 -8.42
N GLY A 209 -2.36 -16.56 -8.07
CA GLY A 209 -2.79 -15.78 -6.91
C GLY A 209 -3.37 -16.64 -5.80
N CYS A 210 -4.39 -16.12 -5.14
CA CYS A 210 -5.08 -16.80 -4.04
C CYS A 210 -5.79 -18.09 -4.49
N THR A 211 -5.93 -19.02 -3.54
CA THR A 211 -6.65 -20.29 -3.71
C THR A 211 -7.96 -20.28 -2.94
N PHE A 212 -8.93 -21.05 -3.41
CA PHE A 212 -10.14 -21.37 -2.65
C PHE A 212 -10.17 -22.86 -2.36
N SER A 213 -10.25 -23.22 -1.07
CA SER A 213 -10.32 -24.59 -0.60
C SER A 213 -11.72 -24.93 -0.11
N ASP A 214 -12.24 -26.10 -0.47
CA ASP A 214 -13.50 -26.62 0.08
C ASP A 214 -13.26 -27.13 1.52
N THR A 215 -14.08 -26.68 2.47
CA THR A 215 -14.01 -27.11 3.88
C THR A 215 -14.47 -28.55 4.09
N SER A 216 -15.25 -29.10 3.17
CA SER A 216 -15.76 -30.48 3.23
C SER A 216 -14.86 -31.49 2.51
N ASN A 217 -13.98 -31.02 1.62
CA ASN A 217 -13.05 -31.85 0.87
C ASN A 217 -11.70 -31.14 0.75
N GLU A 218 -10.76 -31.50 1.64
CA GLU A 218 -9.41 -30.91 1.70
C GLU A 218 -8.63 -31.00 0.38
N GLY A 219 -8.97 -31.96 -0.49
CA GLY A 219 -8.36 -32.10 -1.80
C GLY A 219 -8.84 -31.06 -2.82
N MET A 220 -9.98 -30.41 -2.60
CA MET A 220 -10.63 -29.54 -3.58
C MET A 220 -10.08 -28.10 -3.51
N ILE A 221 -9.09 -27.81 -4.37
CA ILE A 221 -8.49 -26.49 -4.53
C ILE A 221 -8.82 -25.90 -5.92
N ILE A 222 -9.42 -24.71 -5.94
CA ILE A 222 -9.78 -24.00 -7.16
C ILE A 222 -9.19 -22.58 -7.19
N CYS A 223 -9.11 -21.99 -8.40
CA CYS A 223 -8.67 -20.61 -8.58
C CYS A 223 -9.81 -19.61 -8.33
N GLU A 224 -9.47 -18.33 -8.11
CA GLU A 224 -10.45 -17.26 -7.93
C GLU A 224 -11.42 -17.13 -9.12
N GLY A 225 -10.94 -17.30 -10.35
CA GLY A 225 -11.78 -17.25 -11.54
C GLY A 225 -12.92 -18.29 -11.52
N CYS A 226 -12.59 -19.55 -11.21
CA CYS A 226 -13.58 -20.61 -11.07
C CYS A 226 -14.50 -20.40 -9.86
N TYR A 227 -13.98 -19.88 -8.75
CA TYR A 227 -14.82 -19.51 -7.60
C TYR A 227 -15.86 -18.46 -8.01
N ARG A 228 -15.43 -17.35 -8.62
CA ARG A 228 -16.34 -16.27 -9.06
C ARG A 228 -17.37 -16.73 -10.10
N ALA A 229 -16.98 -17.61 -11.01
CA ALA A 229 -17.86 -18.06 -12.09
C ALA A 229 -18.91 -19.09 -11.65
N ILE A 230 -18.56 -20.00 -10.73
CA ILE A 230 -19.38 -21.20 -10.43
C ILE A 230 -19.84 -21.24 -8.97
N TYR A 231 -19.03 -20.74 -8.03
CA TYR A 231 -19.21 -20.96 -6.59
C TYR A 231 -19.34 -19.67 -5.78
N TYR A 232 -19.52 -18.53 -6.42
CA TYR A 232 -19.57 -17.23 -5.77
C TYR A 232 -20.64 -17.18 -4.67
N GLY A 233 -20.26 -16.72 -3.48
CA GLY A 233 -21.14 -16.67 -2.31
C GLY A 233 -21.33 -17.99 -1.56
N GLN A 234 -20.79 -19.11 -2.05
CA GLN A 234 -20.89 -20.40 -1.34
C GLN A 234 -19.90 -20.44 -0.15
N THR A 235 -20.43 -20.55 1.06
CA THR A 235 -19.66 -20.54 2.32
C THR A 235 -18.78 -21.78 2.55
N ARG A 236 -18.99 -22.86 1.78
CA ARG A 236 -18.13 -24.05 1.80
C ARG A 236 -16.71 -23.79 1.26
N PHE A 237 -16.55 -22.78 0.41
CA PHE A 237 -15.23 -22.41 -0.11
C PHE A 237 -14.66 -21.28 0.72
N VAL A 238 -13.42 -21.46 1.14
CA VAL A 238 -12.70 -20.50 1.96
C VAL A 238 -11.48 -20.02 1.19
N LYS A 239 -11.31 -18.71 1.13
CA LYS A 239 -10.13 -18.10 0.50
C LYS A 239 -8.90 -18.37 1.36
N GLN A 240 -7.79 -18.69 0.70
CA GLN A 240 -6.46 -18.71 1.29
C GLN A 240 -5.57 -17.79 0.47
N HIS A 241 -4.82 -16.92 1.15
CA HIS A 241 -3.76 -16.20 0.49
C HIS A 241 -2.78 -17.19 -0.14
N LYS A 242 -2.19 -16.79 -1.26
CA LYS A 242 -1.02 -17.49 -1.77
C LYS A 242 0.05 -17.48 -0.69
N HIS A 243 0.62 -18.64 -0.42
CA HIS A 243 1.45 -18.86 0.76
C HIS A 243 2.60 -19.81 0.47
N SER A 244 3.66 -19.66 1.26
CA SER A 244 4.80 -20.56 1.19
C SER A 244 4.45 -21.91 1.82
N CYS A 245 4.66 -23.00 1.07
CA CYS A 245 4.58 -24.36 1.62
C CYS A 245 5.87 -24.80 2.34
N LEU A 246 6.90 -23.94 2.41
CA LEU A 246 8.17 -24.26 3.07
C LEU A 246 8.01 -24.68 4.54
N PRO A 247 7.22 -24.01 5.38
CA PRO A 247 7.11 -24.38 6.80
C PRO A 247 6.66 -25.82 7.03
N THR A 248 5.85 -26.36 6.11
CA THR A 248 5.29 -27.72 6.18
C THR A 248 5.92 -28.68 5.16
N ALA A 249 6.97 -28.27 4.45
CA ALA A 249 7.54 -29.03 3.34
C ALA A 249 8.25 -30.33 3.74
N LEU A 250 8.64 -30.49 5.01
CA LEU A 250 9.35 -31.65 5.51
C LEU A 250 8.71 -32.17 6.79
N THR A 251 8.56 -33.49 6.89
CA THR A 251 8.21 -34.13 8.16
C THR A 251 9.41 -34.14 9.12
N PRO A 252 9.19 -34.31 10.43
CA PRO A 252 10.27 -34.44 11.39
C PRO A 252 11.28 -35.55 11.03
N GLU A 253 10.80 -36.69 10.52
CA GLU A 253 11.65 -37.83 10.11
C GLU A 253 12.57 -37.44 8.95
N MET A 254 12.00 -36.77 7.95
CA MET A 254 12.73 -36.37 6.75
C MET A 254 13.77 -35.30 7.04
N SER A 255 13.44 -34.29 7.84
CA SER A 255 14.39 -33.25 8.24
C SER A 255 15.63 -33.82 8.94
N ARG A 256 15.46 -34.85 9.78
CA ARG A 256 16.56 -35.58 10.41
C ARG A 256 17.39 -36.38 9.39
N GLY A 257 16.75 -36.96 8.37
CA GLY A 257 17.43 -37.68 7.30
C GLY A 257 18.30 -36.79 6.42
N LEU A 258 17.90 -35.53 6.22
CA LEU A 258 18.60 -34.55 5.38
C LEU A 258 19.74 -33.80 6.07
N CYS A 259 19.71 -33.71 7.40
CA CYS A 259 20.78 -33.10 8.17
C CYS A 259 21.86 -34.12 8.53
N TYR A 260 23.12 -33.83 8.19
CA TYR A 260 24.30 -34.62 8.60
C TYR A 260 25.24 -33.85 9.52
N CYS A 261 24.83 -32.69 10.03
CA CYS A 261 25.65 -31.89 10.94
C CYS A 261 25.79 -32.62 12.29
N SER A 262 27.03 -32.81 12.74
CA SER A 262 27.35 -33.48 14.00
C SER A 262 27.03 -32.64 15.23
N THR A 263 27.02 -31.31 15.07
CA THR A 263 26.78 -30.34 16.14
C THR A 263 25.31 -30.11 16.44
N VAL A 264 24.38 -30.62 15.61
CA VAL A 264 22.94 -30.36 15.76
C VAL A 264 22.29 -31.42 16.63
N ARG A 265 21.58 -30.99 17.67
CA ARG A 265 20.87 -31.85 18.62
C ARG A 265 19.61 -32.45 18.01
N ARG A 266 19.55 -33.79 17.96
CA ARG A 266 18.45 -34.53 17.32
C ARG A 266 17.32 -34.96 18.27
N ARG A 267 17.53 -34.85 19.58
CA ARG A 267 16.59 -35.29 20.61
C ARG A 267 16.26 -34.17 21.58
N ASP A 268 15.01 -34.08 22.03
CA ASP A 268 14.58 -33.10 23.02
C ASP A 268 15.12 -33.44 24.43
N THR A 269 14.77 -32.62 25.41
CA THR A 269 15.10 -32.86 26.83
C THR A 269 14.48 -34.14 27.39
N HIS A 270 13.45 -34.67 26.72
CA HIS A 270 12.74 -35.90 27.08
C HIS A 270 13.21 -37.10 26.24
N GLY A 271 14.27 -36.96 25.44
CA GLY A 271 14.83 -38.02 24.60
C GLY A 271 14.05 -38.35 23.33
N ARG A 272 12.99 -37.60 23.00
CA ARG A 272 12.17 -37.77 21.79
C ARG A 272 12.85 -37.13 20.59
N SER A 273 12.69 -37.76 19.42
CA SER A 273 13.22 -37.25 18.16
C SER A 273 12.58 -35.91 17.79
N ARG A 274 13.40 -34.91 17.47
CA ARG A 274 12.94 -33.55 17.15
C ARG A 274 12.77 -33.34 15.66
N SER A 275 11.93 -32.38 15.28
CA SER A 275 12.00 -31.80 13.94
C SER A 275 13.22 -30.90 13.83
N LEU A 276 13.96 -30.98 12.73
CA LEU A 276 15.06 -30.07 12.39
C LEU A 276 14.65 -29.06 11.30
N TRP A 277 13.36 -29.06 10.94
CA TRP A 277 12.78 -28.15 9.95
C TRP A 277 11.45 -27.59 10.48
N PRO A 278 11.22 -26.28 10.36
CA PRO A 278 12.17 -25.23 9.99
C PRO A 278 13.39 -25.15 10.93
N MET A 279 14.50 -24.55 10.50
CA MET A 279 15.73 -24.51 11.28
C MET A 279 15.61 -23.57 12.49
N ASP A 280 16.16 -23.97 13.63
CA ASP A 280 16.16 -23.16 14.85
C ASP A 280 17.52 -23.20 15.54
N SER A 281 18.36 -22.17 15.35
CA SER A 281 19.72 -22.17 15.91
C SER A 281 19.78 -22.28 17.44
N VAL A 282 18.77 -21.77 18.15
CA VAL A 282 18.71 -21.81 19.62
C VAL A 282 18.29 -23.20 20.06
N ALA A 283 17.23 -23.71 19.45
CA ALA A 283 16.67 -24.99 19.84
C ALA A 283 17.55 -26.16 19.33
N ASP A 284 18.24 -26.03 18.20
CA ASP A 284 19.10 -27.06 17.61
C ASP A 284 20.43 -27.24 18.36
N GLU A 285 20.76 -26.33 19.28
CA GLU A 285 21.99 -26.36 20.12
C GLU A 285 23.27 -26.58 19.28
N GLY A 286 23.34 -25.97 18.09
CA GLY A 286 24.45 -26.05 17.17
C GLY A 286 24.11 -25.49 15.78
N ASN A 287 25.11 -25.33 14.92
CA ASN A 287 24.93 -24.68 13.62
C ASN A 287 24.83 -25.69 12.47
N HIS A 288 23.80 -25.55 11.65
CA HIS A 288 23.76 -26.21 10.34
C HIS A 288 24.83 -25.60 9.43
N ILE A 289 25.64 -26.44 8.78
CA ILE A 289 26.74 -25.97 7.91
C ILE A 289 26.18 -25.51 6.56
N GLN A 290 26.30 -24.22 6.26
CA GLN A 290 26.02 -23.70 4.93
C GLN A 290 27.13 -24.14 3.96
N GLY A 291 26.75 -24.71 2.82
CA GLY A 291 27.72 -25.22 1.83
C GLY A 291 28.59 -24.11 1.22
N GLY A 292 29.76 -24.49 0.68
CA GLY A 292 30.69 -23.57 0.03
C GLY A 292 31.74 -24.32 -0.81
N LEU A 293 32.65 -23.60 -1.48
CA LEU A 293 33.75 -24.20 -2.26
C LEU A 293 34.52 -25.21 -1.39
N GLY A 294 34.38 -26.50 -1.69
CA GLY A 294 35.05 -27.61 -1.01
C GLY A 294 34.36 -28.16 0.25
N ARG A 295 33.14 -27.72 0.63
CA ARG A 295 32.40 -28.23 1.80
C ARG A 295 31.02 -28.77 1.44
N VAL A 296 30.70 -29.98 1.91
CA VAL A 296 29.34 -30.54 1.84
C VAL A 296 28.47 -29.82 2.85
N GLY A 297 27.54 -29.00 2.36
CA GLY A 297 26.56 -28.29 3.21
C GLY A 297 25.43 -29.21 3.70
N CYS A 298 24.75 -28.77 4.75
CA CYS A 298 23.54 -29.42 5.26
C CYS A 298 22.46 -29.48 4.17
N GLY A 299 21.81 -30.64 4.01
CA GLY A 299 20.76 -30.84 3.00
C GLY A 299 19.54 -29.95 3.18
N LEU A 300 19.32 -29.42 4.38
CA LEU A 300 18.21 -28.51 4.70
C LEU A 300 18.33 -27.15 3.99
N TYR A 301 19.53 -26.63 3.75
CA TYR A 301 19.69 -25.37 3.00
C TYR A 301 19.22 -25.49 1.54
N LYS A 302 19.34 -26.69 0.95
CA LYS A 302 18.93 -26.93 -0.44
C LYS A 302 17.41 -26.86 -0.64
N VAL A 303 16.62 -27.06 0.41
CA VAL A 303 15.15 -27.06 0.32
C VAL A 303 14.64 -25.70 -0.17
N THR A 304 15.19 -24.61 0.35
CA THR A 304 14.83 -23.25 -0.13
C THR A 304 15.27 -22.98 -1.56
N ASP A 305 16.43 -23.48 -1.97
CA ASP A 305 16.91 -23.35 -3.35
C ASP A 305 15.98 -24.12 -4.33
N LEU A 306 15.55 -25.33 -3.97
CA LEU A 306 14.62 -26.14 -4.75
C LEU A 306 13.25 -25.45 -4.90
N PHE A 307 12.76 -24.81 -3.82
CA PHE A 307 11.52 -24.05 -3.85
C PHE A 307 11.62 -22.81 -4.75
N ALA A 308 12.71 -22.04 -4.65
CA ALA A 308 12.97 -20.89 -5.50
C ALA A 308 13.07 -21.30 -6.99
N GLU A 309 13.74 -22.42 -7.27
CA GLU A 309 13.85 -22.99 -8.62
C GLU A 309 12.48 -23.37 -9.19
N ALA A 310 11.61 -24.01 -8.39
CA ALA A 310 10.26 -24.36 -8.80
C ALA A 310 9.39 -23.12 -9.09
N LYS A 311 9.48 -22.08 -8.25
CA LYS A 311 8.83 -20.79 -8.53
C LYS A 311 9.35 -20.16 -9.82
N TYR A 312 10.66 -20.14 -10.03
CA TYR A 312 11.23 -19.62 -11.27
C TYR A 312 10.75 -20.37 -12.50
N ALA A 313 10.83 -21.70 -12.48
CA ALA A 313 10.35 -22.56 -13.57
C ALA A 313 8.88 -22.27 -13.91
N SER A 314 8.04 -21.96 -12.91
CA SER A 314 6.62 -21.64 -13.11
C SER A 314 6.35 -20.31 -13.84
N THR A 315 7.37 -19.44 -13.97
CA THR A 315 7.30 -18.15 -14.69
C THR A 315 7.79 -18.23 -16.13
N GLN A 316 8.46 -19.33 -16.51
CA GLN A 316 9.00 -19.50 -17.86
C GLN A 316 7.89 -19.90 -18.85
N PRO A 317 7.94 -19.40 -20.11
CA PRO A 317 7.00 -19.80 -21.14
C PRO A 317 7.21 -21.28 -21.52
N PRO A 318 6.14 -22.03 -21.88
CA PRO A 318 6.23 -23.45 -22.22
C PRO A 318 7.17 -23.79 -23.38
N SER A 319 7.43 -22.83 -24.27
CA SER A 319 8.25 -22.97 -25.48
C SER A 319 9.73 -22.59 -25.28
N GLY A 320 10.12 -22.10 -24.10
CA GLY A 320 11.49 -21.69 -23.80
C GLY A 320 12.41 -22.87 -23.44
N LYS A 321 13.72 -22.75 -23.74
CA LYS A 321 14.72 -23.66 -23.15
C LYS A 321 14.68 -23.47 -21.64
N SER A 322 14.30 -24.51 -20.88
CA SER A 322 14.28 -24.45 -19.43
C SER A 322 15.71 -24.34 -18.89
N GLU A 323 16.13 -23.11 -18.63
CA GLU A 323 17.38 -22.81 -17.96
C GLU A 323 17.13 -22.71 -16.46
N SER A 324 18.03 -23.26 -15.64
CA SER A 324 17.87 -23.20 -14.18
C SER A 324 18.39 -21.89 -13.59
N LEU A 325 17.86 -21.48 -12.43
CA LEU A 325 18.38 -20.30 -11.69
C LEU A 325 19.87 -20.42 -11.42
N LEU A 326 20.34 -21.64 -11.11
CA LEU A 326 21.75 -21.91 -10.85
C LEU A 326 22.63 -21.65 -12.08
N LYS A 327 22.16 -21.99 -13.29
CA LYS A 327 22.90 -21.70 -14.53
C LYS A 327 22.93 -20.21 -14.85
N LEU A 328 21.84 -19.49 -14.58
CA LEU A 328 21.81 -18.03 -14.69
C LEU A 328 22.79 -17.36 -13.74
N ARG A 329 22.83 -17.80 -12.47
CA ARG A 329 23.81 -17.31 -11.49
C ARG A 329 25.25 -17.54 -11.95
N GLN A 330 25.56 -18.70 -12.53
CA GLN A 330 26.90 -19.02 -13.03
C GLN A 330 27.31 -18.19 -14.25
N ARG A 331 26.37 -17.89 -15.17
CA ARG A 331 26.65 -17.03 -16.33
C ARG A 331 26.94 -15.59 -15.93
N ASP A 332 26.20 -15.04 -14.97
CA ASP A 332 26.43 -13.67 -14.50
C ASP A 332 27.82 -13.50 -13.86
N ILE A 333 28.26 -14.48 -13.06
CA ILE A 333 29.62 -14.51 -12.51
C ILE A 333 30.67 -14.57 -13.63
N ALA A 334 30.41 -15.32 -14.70
CA ALA A 334 31.32 -15.43 -15.84
C ALA A 334 31.35 -14.17 -16.74
N VAL A 335 30.31 -13.33 -16.74
CA VAL A 335 30.28 -12.05 -17.47
C VAL A 335 31.06 -10.95 -16.72
N GLU A 336 31.20 -11.03 -15.39
CA GLU A 336 32.14 -10.17 -14.65
C GLU A 336 33.61 -10.55 -14.84
N GLU A 337 33.90 -11.77 -15.32
CA GLU A 337 35.25 -12.21 -15.70
C GLU A 337 35.62 -11.78 -17.13
N VAL A 338 35.52 -10.49 -17.44
CA VAL A 338 36.21 -9.90 -18.62
C VAL A 338 37.73 -10.01 -18.39
N PRO A 339 38.55 -10.33 -19.42
CA PRO A 339 39.96 -10.66 -19.23
C PRO A 339 40.75 -9.54 -18.54
N ARG A 340 41.41 -9.90 -17.44
CA ARG A 340 42.30 -9.01 -16.70
C ARG A 340 43.47 -8.59 -17.60
N PRO A 341 43.88 -7.31 -17.62
CA PRO A 341 45.21 -6.97 -18.11
C PRO A 341 46.25 -7.70 -17.26
N ALA A 342 47.19 -8.38 -17.91
CA ALA A 342 48.22 -9.17 -17.25
C ALA A 342 49.06 -8.29 -16.31
N GLY A 343 48.98 -8.54 -14.99
CA GLY A 343 49.83 -7.86 -14.00
C GLY A 343 49.20 -7.51 -12.64
N ALA A 344 47.90 -7.69 -12.42
CA ALA A 344 47.29 -7.35 -11.12
C ALA A 344 47.51 -8.46 -10.06
N LEU A 345 48.28 -8.13 -9.01
CA LEU A 345 48.55 -8.98 -7.84
C LEU A 345 47.28 -9.25 -7.01
N ARG A 346 47.22 -10.46 -6.43
CA ARG A 346 46.02 -11.14 -5.92
C ARG A 346 45.64 -10.81 -4.47
N GLU A 347 46.08 -9.70 -3.90
CA GLU A 347 45.85 -9.43 -2.47
C GLU A 347 45.01 -8.17 -2.25
N GLN A 348 43.92 -8.37 -1.48
CA GLN A 348 43.07 -7.36 -0.85
C GLN A 348 42.06 -6.62 -1.74
N LEU A 349 41.15 -7.35 -2.37
CA LEU A 349 39.82 -6.82 -2.69
C LEU A 349 38.80 -7.46 -1.75
N PRO A 350 38.05 -6.66 -0.96
CA PRO A 350 36.88 -7.16 -0.25
C PRO A 350 35.95 -7.82 -1.26
N ARG A 351 35.40 -8.99 -0.94
CA ARG A 351 34.16 -9.43 -1.60
C ARG A 351 33.17 -8.27 -1.47
N PRO A 352 32.56 -7.76 -2.55
CA PRO A 352 31.50 -6.79 -2.40
C PRO A 352 30.37 -7.52 -1.68
N GLU A 353 30.19 -7.25 -0.39
CA GLU A 353 28.89 -7.45 0.22
C GLU A 353 27.91 -6.61 -0.58
N HIS A 354 26.93 -7.30 -1.16
CA HIS A 354 25.94 -6.80 -2.10
C HIS A 354 25.44 -5.40 -1.73
N ASP A 355 25.77 -4.42 -2.58
CA ASP A 355 25.24 -3.07 -2.47
C ASP A 355 23.77 -3.05 -2.91
N GLU A 356 22.89 -3.53 -2.02
CA GLU A 356 21.43 -3.43 -2.12
C GLU A 356 20.93 -1.98 -1.96
N THR A 357 21.83 -1.01 -1.79
CA THR A 357 21.50 0.30 -1.20
C THR A 357 21.52 1.46 -2.17
N SER A 358 22.31 1.36 -3.24
CA SER A 358 22.46 2.44 -4.22
C SER A 358 21.46 2.37 -5.38
N ARG A 359 20.66 1.30 -5.46
CA ARG A 359 19.70 1.08 -6.54
C ARG A 359 18.27 1.29 -6.04
N PRO A 360 17.40 1.92 -6.85
CA PRO A 360 15.99 2.00 -6.49
C PRO A 360 15.48 0.59 -6.20
N GLU A 361 14.54 0.49 -5.26
CA GLU A 361 13.86 -0.72 -4.76
C GLU A 361 13.46 -1.78 -5.82
N TYR A 362 13.48 -1.35 -7.07
CA TYR A 362 12.71 -1.87 -8.16
C TYR A 362 13.43 -1.78 -9.51
N GLY A 363 14.73 -1.53 -9.49
CA GLY A 363 15.59 -1.46 -10.67
C GLY A 363 15.38 -0.25 -11.56
N TYR A 364 16.26 -0.11 -12.55
CA TYR A 364 16.39 1.07 -13.39
C TYR A 364 15.39 1.09 -14.56
N CYS A 365 14.62 2.19 -14.70
CA CYS A 365 14.02 2.59 -15.97
C CYS A 365 15.00 3.53 -16.66
N ASP A 366 15.68 3.08 -17.71
CA ASP A 366 16.32 4.01 -18.63
C ASP A 366 15.18 4.69 -19.40
N GLY A 367 14.92 5.96 -19.12
CA GLY A 367 13.90 6.72 -19.83
C GLY A 367 14.08 6.57 -21.34
N SER A 368 12.98 6.30 -22.05
CA SER A 368 12.80 6.31 -23.52
C SER A 368 14.00 5.93 -24.42
N SER A 369 14.93 5.09 -23.96
CA SER A 369 16.06 4.67 -24.77
C SER A 369 15.59 3.61 -25.76
N THR A 370 15.42 4.05 -27.01
CA THR A 370 15.04 3.23 -28.17
C THR A 370 16.06 2.12 -28.45
N THR A 371 17.29 2.25 -27.96
CA THR A 371 18.33 1.23 -28.10
C THR A 371 18.09 0.05 -27.15
N LYS A 372 18.01 -1.16 -27.70
CA LYS A 372 17.97 -2.40 -26.92
C LYS A 372 19.33 -2.57 -26.24
N PRO A 373 19.44 -2.60 -24.90
CA PRO A 373 20.69 -3.00 -24.27
C PRO A 373 20.95 -4.47 -24.60
N GLU A 374 22.00 -4.76 -25.35
CA GLU A 374 22.41 -6.14 -25.63
C GLU A 374 22.86 -6.83 -24.32
N GLY A 375 22.38 -8.06 -24.07
CA GLY A 375 22.80 -8.87 -22.93
C GLY A 375 22.02 -8.70 -21.62
N ILE A 376 20.99 -7.84 -21.58
CA ILE A 376 20.02 -7.81 -20.46
C ILE A 376 18.85 -8.72 -20.82
N PRO A 377 18.53 -9.78 -20.03
CA PRO A 377 17.36 -10.61 -20.27
C PRO A 377 16.09 -9.76 -20.40
N THR A 378 15.21 -10.12 -21.34
CA THR A 378 14.04 -9.29 -21.74
C THR A 378 13.15 -8.86 -20.56
N TYR A 379 13.14 -9.64 -19.48
CA TYR A 379 12.39 -9.36 -18.26
C TYR A 379 13.01 -8.33 -17.30
N LEU A 380 14.31 -8.03 -17.46
CA LEU A 380 15.03 -6.96 -16.73
C LEU A 380 15.01 -5.62 -17.49
N GLN A 381 14.50 -5.61 -18.73
CA GLN A 381 14.42 -4.40 -19.54
C GLN A 381 13.16 -3.62 -19.14
N SER A 382 13.33 -2.57 -18.33
CA SER A 382 12.25 -1.64 -18.04
C SER A 382 12.06 -0.68 -19.22
N ARG A 383 11.04 -0.94 -20.03
CA ARG A 383 10.51 0.06 -20.99
C ARG A 383 9.12 0.42 -20.52
N ILE A 384 9.01 1.56 -19.85
CA ILE A 384 7.73 2.25 -19.73
C ILE A 384 7.46 2.78 -21.14
N GLY A 385 6.46 2.19 -21.81
CA GLY A 385 6.01 2.70 -23.10
C GLY A 385 5.36 4.08 -22.93
N GLU A 386 4.99 4.72 -24.04
CA GLU A 386 4.28 6.01 -24.05
C GLU A 386 2.93 5.97 -23.29
N ASN A 387 2.38 4.78 -23.01
CA ASN A 387 1.18 4.56 -22.21
C ASN A 387 1.47 3.61 -21.01
N PRO A 388 1.76 4.13 -19.80
CA PRO A 388 2.13 3.32 -18.63
C PRO A 388 0.99 2.39 -18.15
N TYR A 389 -0.26 2.77 -18.41
CA TYR A 389 -1.46 2.04 -18.01
C TYR A 389 -2.17 1.39 -19.21
N GLY A 390 -1.53 1.28 -20.37
CA GLY A 390 -2.12 0.71 -21.58
C GLY A 390 -2.57 -0.75 -21.45
N ASN A 391 -2.14 -1.46 -20.39
CA ASN A 391 -2.52 -2.83 -20.09
C ASN A 391 -3.67 -2.95 -19.07
N VAL A 392 -4.35 -1.86 -18.70
CA VAL A 392 -5.49 -1.91 -17.78
C VAL A 392 -6.72 -1.26 -18.36
N HIS A 393 -7.88 -1.76 -17.96
CA HIS A 393 -9.14 -1.06 -18.16
C HIS A 393 -9.39 -0.15 -16.96
N MET A 394 -9.68 1.12 -17.24
CA MET A 394 -9.88 2.15 -16.25
C MET A 394 -11.25 2.80 -16.43
N ALA A 395 -11.92 3.07 -15.32
CA ALA A 395 -13.16 3.83 -15.26
C ALA A 395 -13.07 4.90 -14.17
N ILE A 396 -13.97 5.87 -14.17
CA ILE A 396 -14.05 6.86 -13.10
C ILE A 396 -15.26 6.61 -12.22
N ARG A 397 -15.08 6.80 -10.92
CA ARG A 397 -16.15 6.79 -9.92
C ARG A 397 -16.31 8.19 -9.37
N PHE A 398 -17.55 8.66 -9.26
CA PHE A 398 -17.93 9.86 -8.51
C PHE A 398 -19.09 9.51 -7.57
N GLY A 399 -18.81 9.45 -6.27
CA GLY A 399 -19.77 8.97 -5.28
C GLY A 399 -20.40 7.63 -5.68
N PRO A 400 -21.74 7.54 -5.82
CA PRO A 400 -22.43 6.33 -6.21
C PRO A 400 -22.40 6.04 -7.73
N LEU A 401 -21.81 6.90 -8.57
CA LEU A 401 -21.78 6.75 -10.02
C LEU A 401 -20.45 6.13 -10.50
N ILE A 402 -20.53 5.25 -11.49
CA ILE A 402 -19.40 4.73 -12.27
C ILE A 402 -19.60 5.14 -13.73
N ILE A 403 -18.60 5.77 -14.32
CA ILE A 403 -18.60 6.27 -15.70
C ILE A 403 -17.44 5.59 -16.43
N GLN A 404 -17.75 4.86 -17.50
CA GLN A 404 -16.78 4.00 -18.17
C GLN A 404 -16.93 4.00 -19.69
N ASN A 405 -15.80 4.07 -20.40
CA ASN A 405 -15.72 3.76 -21.82
C ASN A 405 -15.28 2.29 -22.02
N GLY A 406 -15.35 1.80 -23.26
CA GLY A 406 -14.81 0.49 -23.62
C GLY A 406 -15.62 -0.69 -23.09
N VAL A 407 -16.91 -0.48 -22.82
CA VAL A 407 -17.85 -1.58 -22.53
C VAL A 407 -18.34 -2.15 -23.83
N ALA A 408 -18.43 -3.48 -23.91
CA ALA A 408 -19.00 -4.15 -25.07
C ALA A 408 -20.39 -3.57 -25.43
N ASP A 409 -20.62 -3.41 -26.73
CA ASP A 409 -21.90 -2.99 -27.32
C ASP A 409 -22.43 -1.64 -26.77
N THR A 410 -21.53 -0.65 -26.60
CA THR A 410 -21.92 0.72 -26.20
C THR A 410 -21.64 1.79 -27.25
N GLY A 411 -20.53 1.73 -27.98
CA GLY A 411 -20.15 2.77 -28.95
C GLY A 411 -20.03 4.16 -28.32
N GLY A 412 -19.66 4.24 -27.02
CA GLY A 412 -19.64 5.47 -26.24
C GLY A 412 -19.39 5.20 -24.75
N ILE A 413 -20.08 5.95 -23.88
CA ILE A 413 -19.92 5.89 -22.42
C ILE A 413 -21.10 5.24 -21.74
N LEU A 414 -20.83 4.25 -20.89
CA LEU A 414 -21.80 3.70 -19.95
C LEU A 414 -21.68 4.41 -18.61
N ILE A 415 -22.80 4.84 -18.06
CA ILE A 415 -22.92 5.39 -16.71
C ILE A 415 -23.85 4.49 -15.91
N ALA A 416 -23.34 3.92 -14.84
CA ALA A 416 -24.03 2.97 -13.99
C ALA A 416 -23.87 3.35 -12.52
N SER A 417 -24.71 2.79 -11.66
CA SER A 417 -24.54 2.93 -10.21
C SER A 417 -23.47 1.98 -9.73
N ARG A 418 -22.67 2.30 -8.72
CA ARG A 418 -21.82 1.28 -8.08
C ARG A 418 -22.65 0.35 -7.20
N ASP A 419 -22.05 -0.76 -6.80
CA ASP A 419 -22.63 -1.59 -5.75
C ASP A 419 -22.43 -0.91 -4.38
N PRO A 420 -23.38 -1.03 -3.43
CA PRO A 420 -23.26 -0.43 -2.11
C PRO A 420 -22.00 -0.89 -1.36
N PRO A 421 -21.48 -0.07 -0.43
CA PRO A 421 -20.33 -0.47 0.38
C PRO A 421 -20.56 -1.82 1.09
N SER A 422 -19.60 -2.73 0.98
CA SER A 422 -19.62 -4.02 1.63
C SER A 422 -19.38 -3.86 3.13
N LEU A 423 -20.45 -3.90 3.92
CA LEU A 423 -20.47 -3.71 5.37
C LEU A 423 -20.97 -4.97 6.09
N GLN A 424 -21.47 -4.84 7.33
CA GLN A 424 -21.85 -5.99 8.17
C GLN A 424 -23.08 -6.73 7.64
N VAL A 425 -24.10 -6.00 7.18
CA VAL A 425 -25.38 -6.60 6.80
C VAL A 425 -25.44 -6.81 5.28
N PRO A 426 -25.48 -8.06 4.79
CA PRO A 426 -25.71 -8.33 3.38
C PRO A 426 -27.18 -8.04 3.03
N ARG A 427 -27.40 -7.48 1.85
CA ARG A 427 -28.74 -7.23 1.30
C ARG A 427 -28.68 -7.40 -0.21
N ASP A 428 -29.74 -7.97 -0.77
CA ASP A 428 -29.85 -8.09 -2.21
C ASP A 428 -29.97 -6.70 -2.84
N PRO A 429 -29.22 -6.43 -3.92
CA PRO A 429 -29.32 -5.15 -4.60
C PRO A 429 -30.72 -5.00 -5.22
N PRO A 430 -31.32 -3.81 -5.16
CA PRO A 430 -32.65 -3.59 -5.71
C PRO A 430 -32.65 -3.69 -7.24
N GLU A 431 -33.79 -4.06 -7.83
CA GLU A 431 -33.92 -4.31 -9.28
C GLU A 431 -33.50 -3.10 -10.14
N ASP A 432 -33.73 -1.89 -9.64
CA ASP A 432 -33.44 -0.63 -10.31
C ASP A 432 -31.94 -0.33 -10.46
N ILE A 433 -31.06 -1.06 -9.76
CA ILE A 433 -29.59 -0.94 -9.91
C ILE A 433 -29.12 -1.30 -11.32
N THR A 434 -29.93 -2.08 -12.05
CA THR A 434 -29.65 -2.50 -13.43
C THR A 434 -29.82 -1.39 -14.45
N ASN A 435 -30.51 -0.30 -14.09
CA ASN A 435 -30.68 0.85 -14.95
C ASN A 435 -29.35 1.60 -15.14
N CYS A 436 -29.02 1.88 -16.39
CA CYS A 436 -27.82 2.59 -16.79
C CYS A 436 -28.13 3.60 -17.89
N LEU A 437 -27.30 4.64 -17.96
CA LEU A 437 -27.34 5.65 -19.00
C LEU A 437 -26.22 5.39 -20.00
N LEU A 438 -26.50 5.56 -21.27
CA LEU A 438 -25.54 5.43 -22.36
C LEU A 438 -25.46 6.76 -23.11
N VAL A 439 -24.25 7.31 -23.22
CA VAL A 439 -23.96 8.50 -24.02
C VAL A 439 -23.23 8.06 -25.28
N THR A 440 -23.79 8.35 -26.45
CA THR A 440 -23.18 7.95 -27.73
C THR A 440 -21.90 8.75 -28.01
N GLY A 441 -20.96 8.14 -28.74
CA GLY A 441 -19.65 8.72 -29.02
C GLY A 441 -19.58 9.76 -30.15
N GLN A 442 -20.66 9.93 -30.90
CA GLN A 442 -20.74 10.82 -32.07
C GLN A 442 -20.78 12.31 -31.68
N ALA A 443 -20.53 13.20 -32.65
CA ALA A 443 -20.57 14.67 -32.42
C ALA A 443 -21.93 15.16 -31.90
N ASN A 444 -23.04 14.56 -32.37
CA ASN A 444 -24.37 14.76 -31.82
C ASN A 444 -24.66 13.69 -30.76
N ARG A 445 -24.12 13.88 -29.56
CA ARG A 445 -24.25 12.94 -28.43
C ARG A 445 -25.73 12.77 -28.06
N VAL A 446 -26.21 11.53 -28.10
CA VAL A 446 -27.57 11.13 -27.71
C VAL A 446 -27.49 10.39 -26.39
N LEU A 447 -28.48 10.61 -25.53
CA LEU A 447 -28.63 9.93 -24.26
C LEU A 447 -29.68 8.82 -24.37
N LEU A 448 -29.30 7.61 -23.98
CA LEU A 448 -30.16 6.43 -23.95
C LEU A 448 -30.21 5.86 -22.53
N SER A 449 -31.34 5.26 -22.15
CA SER A 449 -31.45 4.43 -20.93
C SER A 449 -31.56 2.96 -21.32
N GLN A 450 -30.88 2.11 -20.56
CA GLN A 450 -30.87 0.66 -20.74
C GLN A 450 -30.94 -0.04 -19.38
N ASN A 451 -31.57 -1.21 -19.34
CA ASN A 451 -31.45 -2.12 -18.20
C ASN A 451 -30.45 -3.21 -18.56
N ARG A 452 -29.28 -3.20 -17.92
CA ARG A 452 -28.21 -4.17 -18.17
C ARG A 452 -28.11 -5.14 -16.98
N PRO A 453 -28.07 -6.46 -17.23
CA PRO A 453 -27.71 -7.42 -16.20
C PRO A 453 -26.38 -7.04 -15.56
N ARG A 454 -26.32 -7.10 -14.23
CA ARG A 454 -25.07 -6.86 -13.51
C ARG A 454 -24.43 -8.18 -13.13
N TYR A 455 -23.15 -8.29 -13.40
CA TYR A 455 -22.30 -9.33 -12.84
C TYR A 455 -21.40 -8.69 -11.79
N PRO A 456 -21.05 -9.41 -10.70
CA PRO A 456 -20.11 -8.91 -9.71
C PRO A 456 -18.80 -8.48 -10.38
N LYS A 457 -18.50 -7.19 -10.32
CA LYS A 457 -17.27 -6.66 -10.92
C LYS A 457 -16.06 -7.12 -10.10
N ARG A 458 -14.98 -7.46 -10.79
CA ARG A 458 -13.69 -7.77 -10.18
C ARG A 458 -12.78 -6.55 -10.30
N TYR A 459 -12.66 -5.79 -9.22
CA TYR A 459 -11.71 -4.68 -9.13
C TYR A 459 -10.33 -5.18 -8.70
N THR A 460 -9.28 -4.67 -9.34
CA THR A 460 -7.89 -5.02 -9.01
C THR A 460 -7.21 -3.93 -8.19
N ALA A 461 -7.54 -2.67 -8.44
CA ALA A 461 -7.05 -1.53 -7.69
C ALA A 461 -8.01 -0.34 -7.82
N PHE A 462 -7.90 0.58 -6.87
CA PHE A 462 -8.48 1.92 -6.93
C PHE A 462 -7.32 2.91 -6.90
N MET A 463 -7.52 4.09 -7.48
CA MET A 463 -6.59 5.22 -7.38
C MET A 463 -7.38 6.44 -6.94
N LYS A 464 -7.18 6.88 -5.71
CA LYS A 464 -7.85 8.07 -5.19
C LYS A 464 -7.51 9.28 -6.06
N GLN A 465 -8.49 10.07 -6.48
CA GLN A 465 -8.24 11.33 -7.19
C GLN A 465 -8.61 12.52 -6.31
N VAL A 466 -9.81 12.50 -5.73
CA VAL A 466 -10.32 13.58 -4.87
C VAL A 466 -10.95 12.99 -3.62
N VAL A 467 -10.59 13.55 -2.47
CA VAL A 467 -11.25 13.34 -1.18
C VAL A 467 -12.25 14.48 -1.00
N GLY A 468 -13.53 14.16 -0.98
CA GLY A 468 -14.60 15.15 -1.00
C GLY A 468 -14.83 15.86 0.34
N GLY A 469 -14.57 15.20 1.47
CA GLY A 469 -14.70 15.81 2.81
C GLY A 469 -16.10 15.79 3.43
N ALA A 470 -17.01 14.93 2.93
CA ALA A 470 -18.31 14.75 3.56
C ALA A 470 -18.19 14.02 4.91
N PHE A 471 -18.94 14.48 5.92
CA PHE A 471 -19.06 13.85 7.25
C PHE A 471 -17.76 13.83 8.06
N CYS A 472 -17.00 14.93 8.06
CA CYS A 472 -15.76 15.05 8.82
C CYS A 472 -15.58 16.42 9.48
N ASP A 473 -16.69 17.11 9.79
CA ASP A 473 -16.72 18.47 10.34
C ASP A 473 -15.99 19.52 9.46
N PHE A 474 -15.84 19.25 8.15
CA PHE A 474 -15.14 20.15 7.21
C PHE A 474 -16.05 21.21 6.57
N PHE A 475 -17.33 20.91 6.41
CA PHE A 475 -18.31 21.83 5.85
C PHE A 475 -19.08 22.53 6.97
N ASP A 476 -20.41 22.44 6.95
CA ASP A 476 -21.26 22.97 8.02
C ASP A 476 -21.41 21.92 9.13
N SER A 477 -20.75 22.16 10.27
CA SER A 477 -20.75 21.24 11.41
C SER A 477 -22.12 21.09 12.06
N ASP A 478 -22.97 22.11 11.99
CA ASP A 478 -24.29 22.10 12.63
C ASP A 478 -25.26 21.26 11.78
N ILE A 479 -25.28 21.49 10.46
CA ILE A 479 -26.08 20.67 9.54
C ILE A 479 -25.60 19.21 9.53
N GLU A 480 -24.28 18.98 9.55
CA GLU A 480 -23.72 17.63 9.67
C GLU A 480 -24.15 16.97 10.99
N GLY A 481 -24.09 17.73 12.08
CA GLY A 481 -24.48 17.27 13.41
C GLY A 481 -25.93 16.81 13.46
N ASP A 482 -26.85 17.62 12.93
CA ASP A 482 -28.28 17.34 12.85
C ASP A 482 -28.60 16.10 11.99
N LEU A 483 -27.84 15.92 10.89
CA LEU A 483 -27.98 14.77 10.01
C LEU A 483 -27.52 13.49 10.71
N ILE A 484 -26.40 13.52 11.43
CA ILE A 484 -25.92 12.37 12.22
C ILE A 484 -26.95 12.01 13.30
N ASP A 485 -27.52 13.00 13.98
CA ASP A 485 -28.60 12.75 14.96
C ASP A 485 -29.86 12.16 14.30
N ALA A 486 -30.23 12.65 13.12
CA ALA A 486 -31.32 12.08 12.35
C ALA A 486 -31.02 10.62 11.99
N PHE A 487 -29.81 10.31 11.53
CA PHE A 487 -29.38 8.95 11.19
C PHE A 487 -29.50 8.00 12.39
N ILE A 488 -29.01 8.41 13.56
CA ILE A 488 -29.08 7.63 14.80
C ILE A 488 -30.54 7.43 15.26
N ARG A 489 -31.38 8.47 15.16
CA ARG A 489 -32.80 8.33 15.47
C ARG A 489 -33.50 7.37 14.53
N GLU A 490 -33.25 7.48 13.23
CA GLU A 490 -33.88 6.62 12.22
C GLU A 490 -33.48 5.16 12.37
N SER A 491 -32.22 4.87 12.75
CA SER A 491 -31.80 3.47 13.00
C SER A 491 -32.48 2.86 14.23
N SER A 492 -32.83 3.67 15.23
CA SER A 492 -33.44 3.18 16.47
C SER A 492 -34.86 2.61 16.28
N TYR A 493 -35.53 2.98 15.19
CA TYR A 493 -36.86 2.47 14.83
C TYR A 493 -36.83 1.16 14.04
N LEU A 494 -35.65 0.66 13.68
CA LEU A 494 -35.48 -0.56 12.91
C LEU A 494 -35.23 -1.74 13.84
N ASP A 495 -35.77 -2.92 13.52
CA ASP A 495 -35.44 -4.16 14.21
C ASP A 495 -34.41 -4.97 13.40
N ASP A 496 -34.00 -6.13 13.88
CA ASP A 496 -33.07 -7.01 13.13
C ASP A 496 -33.81 -7.99 12.20
N GLU A 497 -35.15 -8.03 12.24
CA GLU A 497 -35.96 -8.98 11.46
C GLU A 497 -36.35 -8.43 10.08
N ASN A 498 -36.06 -9.20 9.03
CA ASN A 498 -36.43 -8.83 7.66
C ASN A 498 -37.91 -9.13 7.37
N THR A 499 -38.79 -8.20 7.76
CA THR A 499 -40.23 -8.26 7.47
C THR A 499 -40.63 -7.21 6.42
N GLU A 500 -41.72 -7.44 5.68
CA GLU A 500 -42.27 -6.45 4.73
C GLU A 500 -42.59 -5.11 5.42
N ALA A 501 -43.06 -5.16 6.66
CA ALA A 501 -43.31 -3.99 7.48
C ALA A 501 -42.02 -3.21 7.78
N GLN A 502 -40.92 -3.92 8.04
CA GLN A 502 -39.61 -3.32 8.24
C GLN A 502 -39.07 -2.69 6.95
N GLU A 503 -39.26 -3.32 5.80
CA GLU A 503 -38.84 -2.75 4.52
C GLU A 503 -39.59 -1.44 4.22
N ALA A 504 -40.90 -1.36 4.54
CA ALA A 504 -41.65 -0.12 4.44
C ALA A 504 -41.13 0.98 5.39
N LEU A 505 -40.71 0.62 6.61
CA LEU A 505 -40.08 1.54 7.56
C LEU A 505 -38.72 2.04 7.07
N ILE A 506 -37.86 1.15 6.58
CA ILE A 506 -36.56 1.50 5.98
C ILE A 506 -36.77 2.52 4.86
N ASN A 507 -37.67 2.24 3.92
CA ASN A 507 -37.96 3.16 2.82
C ASN A 507 -38.45 4.53 3.30
N LYS A 508 -39.25 4.59 4.37
CA LYS A 508 -39.71 5.86 4.96
C LYS A 508 -38.56 6.63 5.63
N SER A 509 -37.72 5.93 6.39
CA SER A 509 -36.55 6.49 7.06
C SER A 509 -35.53 7.04 6.05
N VAL A 510 -35.24 6.27 5.01
CA VAL A 510 -34.32 6.66 3.93
C VAL A 510 -34.82 7.90 3.21
N LYS A 511 -36.12 7.98 2.86
CA LYS A 511 -36.68 9.19 2.24
C LYS A 511 -36.47 10.45 3.08
N ARG A 512 -36.59 10.35 4.40
CA ARG A 512 -36.30 11.48 5.31
C ARG A 512 -34.82 11.82 5.33
N LEU A 513 -33.94 10.82 5.43
CA LEU A 513 -32.50 11.04 5.44
C LEU A 513 -31.97 11.64 4.12
N VAL A 514 -32.50 11.20 2.97
CA VAL A 514 -32.13 11.78 1.67
C VAL A 514 -32.40 13.28 1.62
N LEU A 515 -33.46 13.78 2.29
CA LEU A 515 -33.71 15.22 2.38
C LEU A 515 -32.60 15.94 3.17
N HIS A 516 -32.15 15.38 4.29
CA HIS A 516 -31.03 15.92 5.06
C HIS A 516 -29.72 15.88 4.25
N VAL A 517 -29.42 14.75 3.59
CA VAL A 517 -28.22 14.61 2.75
C VAL A 517 -28.25 15.60 1.58
N LYS A 518 -29.41 15.82 0.94
CA LYS A 518 -29.58 16.85 -0.11
C LYS A 518 -29.35 18.25 0.43
N GLY A 519 -29.84 18.56 1.64
CA GLY A 519 -29.58 19.84 2.30
C GLY A 519 -28.09 20.08 2.55
N TYR A 520 -27.36 19.05 2.96
CA TYR A 520 -25.93 19.14 3.29
C TYR A 520 -25.00 19.14 2.07
N LEU A 521 -25.24 18.24 1.09
CA LEU A 521 -24.34 18.00 -0.04
C LEU A 521 -24.84 18.53 -1.39
N GLY A 522 -26.12 18.92 -1.50
CA GLY A 522 -26.79 19.12 -2.79
C GLY A 522 -26.12 20.14 -3.72
N SER A 523 -25.69 21.28 -3.18
CA SER A 523 -24.99 22.31 -3.96
C SER A 523 -23.64 21.84 -4.51
N ARG A 524 -22.92 21.00 -3.74
CA ARG A 524 -21.63 20.43 -4.16
C ARG A 524 -21.82 19.35 -5.21
N VAL A 525 -22.76 18.44 -4.98
CA VAL A 525 -23.13 17.41 -5.97
C VAL A 525 -23.51 18.06 -7.30
N GLN A 526 -24.30 19.14 -7.25
CA GLN A 526 -24.64 19.93 -8.44
C GLN A 526 -23.38 20.44 -9.17
N ALA A 527 -22.42 21.01 -8.45
CA ALA A 527 -21.18 21.52 -9.03
C ALA A 527 -20.34 20.41 -9.69
N TYR A 528 -20.21 19.26 -9.04
CA TYR A 528 -19.47 18.11 -9.59
C TYR A 528 -20.15 17.54 -10.83
N ILE A 529 -21.47 17.30 -10.78
CA ILE A 529 -22.21 16.79 -11.93
C ILE A 529 -22.15 17.79 -13.09
N THR A 530 -22.25 19.10 -12.83
CA THR A 530 -22.10 20.13 -13.88
C THR A 530 -20.71 20.08 -14.53
N SER A 531 -19.65 19.90 -13.73
CA SER A 531 -18.29 19.74 -14.25
C SER A 531 -18.17 18.48 -15.13
N ILE A 532 -18.66 17.34 -14.63
CA ILE A 532 -18.61 16.05 -15.33
C ILE A 532 -19.42 16.13 -16.64
N THR A 533 -20.64 16.68 -16.62
CA THR A 533 -21.48 16.81 -17.82
C THR A 533 -20.85 17.71 -18.85
N THR A 534 -20.24 18.82 -18.44
CA THR A 534 -19.53 19.73 -19.35
C THR A 534 -18.40 18.99 -20.07
N ARG A 535 -17.60 18.19 -19.37
CA ARG A 535 -16.55 17.36 -19.98
C ARG A 535 -17.12 16.24 -20.87
N LEU A 536 -18.21 15.60 -20.46
CA LEU A 536 -18.91 14.58 -21.26
C LEU A 536 -19.64 15.14 -22.48
N LEU A 537 -19.79 16.45 -22.62
CA LEU A 537 -20.39 17.11 -23.78
C LEU A 537 -19.35 17.83 -24.65
N ASP A 538 -18.12 18.00 -24.15
CA ASP A 538 -17.01 18.59 -24.88
C ASP A 538 -16.63 17.72 -26.09
N PRO A 539 -16.74 18.23 -27.34
CA PRO A 539 -16.37 17.50 -28.55
C PRO A 539 -14.89 17.07 -28.59
N GLY A 540 -14.01 17.76 -27.84
CA GLY A 540 -12.59 17.41 -27.72
C GLY A 540 -12.33 16.15 -26.89
N VAL A 541 -13.30 15.71 -26.09
CA VAL A 541 -13.19 14.48 -25.29
C VAL A 541 -13.65 13.28 -26.10
N GLN A 542 -12.73 12.37 -26.41
CA GLN A 542 -13.05 11.12 -27.10
C GLN A 542 -13.80 10.17 -26.16
N LEU A 543 -15.09 9.92 -26.47
CA LEU A 543 -15.96 9.04 -25.69
C LEU A 543 -15.88 7.57 -26.15
N GLU A 544 -15.65 7.33 -27.44
CA GLU A 544 -15.50 5.98 -27.96
C GLU A 544 -14.17 5.39 -27.52
N TRP A 545 -14.20 4.11 -27.16
CA TRP A 545 -12.98 3.40 -26.81
C TRP A 545 -12.19 3.04 -28.05
N ASN A 546 -10.90 3.36 -28.02
CA ASN A 546 -9.97 2.96 -29.06
C ASN A 546 -9.13 1.78 -28.56
N ARG A 547 -9.23 0.64 -29.26
CA ARG A 547 -8.51 -0.60 -28.94
C ARG A 547 -7.00 -0.47 -29.10
N GLU A 548 -6.52 0.24 -30.13
CA GLU A 548 -5.10 0.36 -30.44
C GLU A 548 -4.35 1.22 -29.42
N SER A 549 -4.97 2.31 -28.96
CA SER A 549 -4.36 3.22 -28.00
C SER A 549 -4.73 2.93 -26.54
N ASN A 550 -5.71 2.04 -26.30
CA ASN A 550 -6.41 1.83 -25.04
C ASN A 550 -6.63 3.16 -24.28
N ASN A 551 -7.47 4.04 -24.86
CA ASN A 551 -7.65 5.42 -24.42
C ASN A 551 -8.42 5.60 -23.09
N CYS A 552 -8.66 4.53 -22.32
CA CYS A 552 -9.38 4.60 -21.03
C CYS A 552 -8.73 5.60 -20.05
N GLN A 553 -7.40 5.60 -19.96
CA GLN A 553 -6.67 6.53 -19.09
C GLN A 553 -6.94 7.99 -19.51
N THR A 554 -6.70 8.31 -20.78
CA THR A 554 -6.90 9.65 -21.33
C THR A 554 -8.36 10.11 -21.17
N PHE A 555 -9.31 9.19 -21.35
CA PHE A 555 -10.73 9.45 -21.07
C PHE A 555 -10.95 9.86 -19.61
N CYS A 556 -10.47 9.09 -18.64
CA CYS A 556 -10.60 9.41 -17.21
C CYS A 556 -9.91 10.73 -16.87
N ASP A 557 -8.73 10.99 -17.41
CA ASP A 557 -7.96 12.22 -17.18
C ASP A 557 -8.65 13.48 -17.71
N ASN A 558 -9.41 13.36 -18.81
CA ASN A 558 -10.15 14.45 -19.41
C ASN A 558 -11.48 14.73 -18.71
N LEU A 559 -12.03 13.74 -18.00
CA LEU A 559 -13.30 13.85 -17.30
C LEU A 559 -13.18 14.61 -15.97
N VAL A 560 -11.97 14.63 -15.39
CA VAL A 560 -11.67 15.35 -14.15
C VAL A 560 -11.19 16.76 -14.47
N ASP A 561 -11.94 17.78 -14.03
CA ASP A 561 -11.56 19.17 -14.24
C ASP A 561 -10.38 19.59 -13.35
N ARG A 562 -9.19 19.67 -13.94
CA ARG A 562 -7.97 20.11 -13.24
C ARG A 562 -8.03 21.57 -12.80
N GLY A 563 -8.81 22.42 -13.47
CA GLY A 563 -8.99 23.81 -13.04
C GLY A 563 -9.74 23.90 -11.71
N LEU A 564 -10.62 22.93 -11.44
CA LEU A 564 -11.38 22.86 -10.19
C LEU A 564 -10.66 22.02 -9.13
N PHE A 565 -10.11 20.87 -9.52
CA PHE A 565 -9.62 19.86 -8.58
C PHE A 565 -8.09 19.70 -8.58
N GLY A 566 -7.34 20.44 -9.39
CA GLY A 566 -5.89 20.25 -9.51
C GLY A 566 -5.13 20.58 -8.22
N SER A 567 -5.62 21.55 -7.45
CA SER A 567 -4.94 22.01 -6.22
C SER A 567 -5.01 20.97 -5.09
N LEU A 568 -3.94 20.77 -4.32
CA LEU A 568 -3.89 19.78 -3.23
C LEU A 568 -4.96 20.11 -2.18
N PHE A 569 -5.02 21.38 -1.78
CA PHE A 569 -6.09 21.98 -1.00
C PHE A 569 -6.68 23.15 -1.79
N THR A 570 -7.89 23.59 -1.45
CA THR A 570 -8.46 24.78 -2.09
C THR A 570 -7.60 26.01 -1.82
N SER A 571 -7.24 26.74 -2.89
CA SER A 571 -6.50 28.00 -2.82
C SER A 571 -7.36 29.19 -2.42
N GLN A 572 -8.69 29.06 -2.52
CA GLN A 572 -9.60 30.13 -2.10
C GLN A 572 -9.68 30.19 -0.57
N PRO A 573 -9.48 31.37 0.04
CA PRO A 573 -9.70 31.55 1.48
C PRO A 573 -11.14 31.17 1.81
N PHE A 574 -11.34 30.57 2.98
CA PHE A 574 -12.66 30.27 3.51
C PHE A 574 -13.32 31.61 3.85
N ASP A 575 -14.07 32.18 2.92
CA ASP A 575 -14.94 33.31 3.18
C ASP A 575 -16.35 32.77 3.44
N ASN A 576 -17.13 33.49 4.24
CA ASN A 576 -18.48 33.10 4.70
C ASN A 576 -19.48 32.84 3.54
N LYS A 577 -19.10 33.11 2.28
CA LYS A 577 -19.92 32.94 1.08
C LYS A 577 -19.50 31.78 0.17
N ARG A 578 -18.30 31.22 0.30
CA ARG A 578 -17.81 30.13 -0.57
C ARG A 578 -17.09 29.06 0.25
N GLN A 579 -17.83 28.02 0.61
CA GLN A 579 -17.24 26.83 1.21
C GLN A 579 -16.46 26.01 0.16
N PRO A 580 -15.42 25.24 0.57
CA PRO A 580 -14.64 24.39 -0.32
C PRO A 580 -15.49 23.33 -1.03
N LEU A 581 -15.10 22.97 -2.26
CA LEU A 581 -15.71 21.90 -3.04
C LEU A 581 -15.22 20.51 -2.64
N TYR A 582 -13.97 20.39 -2.18
CA TYR A 582 -13.32 19.14 -1.79
C TYR A 582 -12.33 19.41 -0.65
N LEU A 583 -11.94 18.33 0.04
CA LEU A 583 -11.01 18.38 1.16
C LEU A 583 -9.55 18.31 0.71
N MET A 584 -9.23 17.34 -0.14
CA MET A 584 -7.86 17.08 -0.59
C MET A 584 -7.85 16.45 -2.00
N SER A 585 -6.85 16.76 -2.82
CA SER A 585 -6.72 16.23 -4.18
C SER A 585 -5.35 15.63 -4.48
N PHE A 586 -5.38 14.47 -5.12
CA PHE A 586 -4.23 13.72 -5.63
C PHE A 586 -4.10 13.79 -7.15
N ILE A 587 -4.87 14.66 -7.80
CA ILE A 587 -4.83 14.80 -9.26
C ILE A 587 -3.47 15.34 -9.70
N CYS A 588 -2.88 14.66 -10.68
CA CYS A 588 -1.60 15.02 -11.27
C CYS A 588 -1.75 15.31 -12.77
N ARG A 589 -0.89 16.17 -13.31
CA ARG A 589 -0.81 16.48 -14.75
C ARG A 589 -0.24 15.29 -15.53
N PRO A 590 -0.75 14.99 -16.74
CA PRO A 590 -0.28 13.90 -17.58
C PRO A 590 1.24 13.93 -17.73
N GLY A 591 1.86 12.77 -17.52
CA GLY A 591 3.32 12.63 -17.49
C GLY A 591 3.92 12.57 -16.08
N SER A 592 3.20 12.96 -15.02
CA SER A 592 3.62 12.83 -13.62
C SER A 592 3.76 11.38 -13.12
N ASP A 593 3.09 10.46 -13.80
CA ASP A 593 2.92 9.07 -13.37
C ASP A 593 4.14 8.19 -13.74
N VAL A 594 5.23 8.82 -14.21
CA VAL A 594 6.49 8.14 -14.52
C VAL A 594 7.24 7.88 -13.20
N PRO A 595 7.63 6.62 -12.90
CA PRO A 595 8.47 6.30 -11.76
C PRO A 595 9.76 7.11 -11.77
N ILE A 596 10.03 7.78 -10.66
CA ILE A 596 11.26 8.55 -10.46
C ILE A 596 12.16 7.77 -9.50
N ARG A 597 13.46 7.75 -9.82
CA ARG A 597 14.46 7.23 -8.90
C ARG A 597 14.61 8.20 -7.72
N ALA A 598 14.28 7.75 -6.51
CA ALA A 598 14.68 8.45 -5.30
C ALA A 598 16.22 8.46 -5.20
N LEU A 599 16.81 9.63 -5.06
CA LEU A 599 18.25 9.83 -4.93
C LEU A 599 18.65 10.23 -3.50
N SER A 600 17.68 10.66 -2.71
CA SER A 600 17.82 11.06 -1.31
C SER A 600 16.54 10.72 -0.54
N LYS A 601 16.62 10.72 0.79
CA LYS A 601 15.51 10.54 1.73
C LYS A 601 14.46 11.66 1.67
N TYR A 602 14.77 12.75 0.98
CA TYR A 602 13.88 13.87 0.77
C TYR A 602 13.12 13.78 -0.56
N ASP A 603 13.48 12.83 -1.44
CA ASP A 603 12.70 12.52 -2.63
C ASP A 603 11.45 11.72 -2.26
N VAL A 604 10.47 11.67 -3.16
CA VAL A 604 9.26 10.87 -2.99
C VAL A 604 9.45 9.49 -3.63
N PRO A 605 9.36 8.39 -2.86
CA PRO A 605 9.38 7.03 -3.42
C PRO A 605 8.07 6.74 -4.17
N ASN A 606 8.03 5.64 -4.93
CA ASN A 606 6.78 5.19 -5.54
C ASN A 606 5.86 4.60 -4.46
N GLY A 607 4.55 4.87 -4.58
CA GLY A 607 3.53 4.26 -3.75
C GLY A 607 3.23 2.81 -4.16
N PHE A 608 2.51 2.08 -3.30
CA PHE A 608 2.12 0.70 -3.56
C PHE A 608 1.20 0.55 -4.78
N THR A 609 0.25 1.47 -4.92
CA THR A 609 -0.72 1.50 -6.03
C THR A 609 -0.01 1.70 -7.36
N GLU A 610 0.98 2.60 -7.39
CA GLU A 610 1.77 2.86 -8.58
C GLU A 610 2.64 1.67 -8.94
N GLU A 611 3.26 1.02 -7.96
CA GLU A 611 4.05 -0.19 -8.19
C GLU A 611 3.22 -1.34 -8.74
N TYR A 612 2.02 -1.53 -8.21
CA TYR A 612 1.05 -2.50 -8.71
C TYR A 612 0.64 -2.20 -10.16
N LEU A 613 0.42 -0.92 -10.50
CA LEU A 613 -0.11 -0.48 -11.80
C LEU A 613 0.94 -0.15 -12.87
N LEU A 614 2.21 0.04 -12.53
CA LEU A 614 3.27 0.36 -13.51
C LEU A 614 4.15 -0.84 -13.88
N LYS A 615 4.01 -1.96 -13.16
CA LYS A 615 4.88 -3.13 -13.35
C LYS A 615 4.12 -4.43 -13.70
N PRO A 616 3.30 -4.44 -14.76
CA PRO A 616 2.55 -5.63 -15.16
C PRO A 616 3.46 -6.82 -15.53
N ARG A 617 4.72 -6.55 -15.90
CA ARG A 617 5.68 -7.56 -16.35
C ARG A 617 6.10 -8.57 -15.28
N TYR A 618 5.85 -8.31 -14.00
CA TYR A 618 6.10 -9.29 -12.92
C TYR A 618 4.89 -10.19 -12.61
N GLY A 619 3.85 -10.15 -13.46
CA GLY A 619 2.70 -11.05 -13.39
C GLY A 619 1.71 -10.78 -12.26
N ARG A 620 1.86 -9.69 -11.50
CA ARG A 620 1.05 -9.39 -10.31
C ARG A 620 -0.45 -9.13 -10.56
N ARG A 621 -0.90 -9.12 -11.83
CA ARG A 621 -2.28 -8.76 -12.20
C ARG A 621 -3.15 -9.91 -12.68
N ASP A 622 -2.56 -11.09 -12.88
CA ASP A 622 -3.30 -12.19 -13.51
C ASP A 622 -4.43 -12.68 -12.56
N ASP A 623 -4.14 -12.81 -11.25
CA ASP A 623 -5.06 -13.46 -10.31
C ASP A 623 -5.37 -12.67 -9.01
N SER A 624 -4.57 -11.68 -8.63
CA SER A 624 -4.66 -11.04 -7.31
C SER A 624 -5.00 -9.55 -7.43
N ASP A 625 -5.89 -9.05 -6.57
CA ASP A 625 -6.03 -7.61 -6.37
C ASP A 625 -4.80 -7.04 -5.63
N ILE A 626 -4.70 -5.71 -5.51
CA ILE A 626 -3.55 -5.07 -4.86
C ILE A 626 -3.40 -5.49 -3.40
N ILE A 627 -4.50 -5.67 -2.64
CA ILE A 627 -4.43 -6.08 -1.23
C ILE A 627 -3.83 -7.48 -1.14
N ASP A 628 -4.33 -8.43 -1.93
CA ASP A 628 -3.80 -9.79 -1.96
C ASP A 628 -2.33 -9.80 -2.41
N SER A 629 -1.98 -8.99 -3.40
CA SER A 629 -0.60 -8.87 -3.91
C SER A 629 0.37 -8.32 -2.86
N LEU A 630 -0.09 -7.43 -1.98
CA LEU A 630 0.68 -6.94 -0.86
C LEU A 630 0.74 -7.96 0.28
N SER A 631 -0.34 -8.69 0.55
CA SER A 631 -0.34 -9.81 1.50
C SER A 631 0.63 -10.92 1.09
N GLU A 632 0.77 -11.19 -0.22
CA GLU A 632 1.70 -12.15 -0.80
C GLU A 632 3.18 -11.88 -0.45
N TYR A 633 3.55 -10.61 -0.21
CA TYR A 633 4.86 -10.27 0.33
C TYR A 633 5.15 -11.02 1.64
N TRP A 634 4.15 -11.05 2.52
CA TRP A 634 4.26 -11.66 3.84
C TRP A 634 4.08 -13.18 3.76
N THR A 635 3.00 -13.64 3.14
CA THR A 635 2.59 -15.05 3.21
C THR A 635 3.36 -15.95 2.25
N ASP A 636 3.72 -15.46 1.06
CA ASP A 636 4.39 -16.26 0.01
C ASP A 636 5.90 -16.01 -0.07
N TRP A 637 6.34 -14.76 -0.20
CA TRP A 637 7.76 -14.44 -0.33
C TRP A 637 8.51 -14.48 1.01
N GLY A 638 7.99 -13.78 2.02
CA GLY A 638 8.52 -13.76 3.38
C GLY A 638 8.31 -15.10 4.09
N GLY A 639 7.31 -15.86 3.65
CA GLY A 639 6.97 -17.18 4.15
C GLY A 639 6.44 -17.14 5.58
N PHE A 640 5.77 -16.07 5.99
CA PHE A 640 5.09 -15.96 7.28
C PHE A 640 3.73 -16.67 7.21
N GLU A 641 3.29 -17.29 8.29
CA GLU A 641 1.98 -17.97 8.37
C GLU A 641 0.79 -16.99 8.48
N GLY A 642 1.06 -15.69 8.59
CA GLY A 642 0.05 -14.64 8.68
C GLY A 642 0.67 -13.26 8.92
N PRO A 643 -0.17 -12.23 9.16
CA PRO A 643 0.25 -10.90 9.59
C PRO A 643 1.14 -10.96 10.86
N ILE A 644 2.25 -10.23 10.86
CA ILE A 644 3.20 -10.18 11.98
C ILE A 644 2.96 -8.98 12.91
N TYR A 645 2.32 -7.92 12.41
CA TYR A 645 1.98 -6.72 13.16
C TYR A 645 0.49 -6.39 13.07
N PRO A 646 -0.05 -5.58 14.00
CA PRO A 646 -1.40 -5.05 13.87
C PRO A 646 -1.66 -4.37 12.52
N TYR A 647 -2.90 -4.43 12.07
CA TYR A 647 -3.42 -3.82 10.83
C TYR A 647 -2.87 -4.39 9.52
N GLN A 648 -1.89 -5.29 9.51
CA GLN A 648 -1.34 -5.86 8.27
C GLN A 648 -2.33 -6.77 7.50
N ASP A 649 -3.42 -7.18 8.14
CA ASP A 649 -4.54 -7.90 7.52
C ASP A 649 -5.41 -7.00 6.63
N VAL A 650 -5.44 -5.69 6.90
CA VAL A 650 -6.18 -4.68 6.11
C VAL A 650 -5.22 -3.78 5.32
N PHE A 651 -4.15 -3.30 5.95
CA PHE A 651 -3.12 -2.45 5.37
C PHE A 651 -1.79 -3.22 5.33
N PRO A 652 -1.58 -4.10 4.34
CA PRO A 652 -0.52 -5.13 4.29
C PRO A 652 0.91 -4.61 4.02
N TRP A 653 1.34 -3.59 4.76
CA TRP A 653 2.68 -3.01 4.69
C TRP A 653 3.32 -2.87 6.06
N ASP A 654 4.62 -2.57 6.06
CA ASP A 654 5.35 -2.10 7.22
C ASP A 654 5.49 -0.56 7.16
N CYS A 655 4.94 0.14 8.16
CA CYS A 655 4.98 1.61 8.24
C CYS A 655 6.27 2.17 8.89
N THR A 656 7.33 1.38 9.01
CA THR A 656 8.63 1.84 9.50
C THR A 656 9.34 2.68 8.44
N GLU A 657 9.67 3.93 8.79
CA GLU A 657 10.37 4.85 7.91
C GLU A 657 11.87 4.57 7.87
N ALA A 658 12.43 4.60 6.66
CA ALA A 658 13.86 4.49 6.41
C ALA A 658 14.58 5.83 6.63
N TYR A 659 15.89 5.75 6.80
CA TYR A 659 16.81 6.89 6.79
C TYR A 659 16.74 7.85 8.00
N ASP A 660 16.33 7.30 9.15
CA ASP A 660 16.33 7.94 10.47
C ASP A 660 15.71 9.35 10.48
N ARG A 661 14.59 9.52 9.76
CA ARG A 661 13.92 10.82 9.64
C ARG A 661 12.91 11.04 10.76
N TYR A 662 12.01 10.08 10.94
CA TYR A 662 11.02 10.08 12.02
C TYR A 662 11.02 8.71 12.71
N PRO A 663 11.44 8.64 13.99
CA PRO A 663 11.59 7.38 14.67
C PRO A 663 10.23 6.72 14.93
N GLY A 664 10.17 5.41 14.68
CA GLY A 664 9.13 4.53 15.21
C GLY A 664 8.80 3.40 14.25
N ASN A 665 8.70 2.20 14.83
CA ASN A 665 8.60 0.97 14.06
C ASN A 665 7.15 0.50 13.97
N CYS A 666 6.83 -0.14 12.84
CA CYS A 666 5.61 -0.93 12.72
C CYS A 666 5.55 -1.99 13.84
N GLY A 667 4.35 -2.25 14.34
CA GLY A 667 4.13 -3.05 15.55
C GLY A 667 3.99 -2.23 16.83
N HIS A 668 4.52 -0.99 16.86
CA HIS A 668 4.31 -0.03 17.95
C HIS A 668 3.52 1.21 17.51
N CYS A 669 3.06 1.22 16.26
CA CYS A 669 2.20 2.26 15.70
C CYS A 669 0.73 2.00 16.07
N ASN A 670 -0.04 3.09 16.20
CA ASN A 670 -1.49 3.00 16.13
C ASN A 670 -1.97 3.08 14.67
N ILE A 671 -3.28 2.88 14.45
CA ILE A 671 -3.87 2.90 13.12
C ILE A 671 -3.58 4.21 12.36
N SER A 672 -3.55 5.36 13.05
CA SER A 672 -3.33 6.67 12.41
C SER A 672 -1.95 6.77 11.75
N LYS A 673 -0.89 6.37 12.45
CA LYS A 673 0.46 6.35 11.90
C LYS A 673 0.57 5.35 10.75
N HIS A 674 -0.07 4.20 10.89
CA HIS A 674 0.00 3.13 9.89
C HIS A 674 -0.57 3.56 8.53
N VAL A 675 -1.70 4.28 8.53
CA VAL A 675 -2.33 4.78 7.29
C VAL A 675 -1.70 6.09 6.78
N LEU A 676 -1.24 6.96 7.68
CA LEU A 676 -0.59 8.23 7.29
C LEU A 676 0.84 8.05 6.77
N ALA A 677 1.45 6.88 6.97
CA ALA A 677 2.70 6.51 6.31
C ALA A 677 2.57 6.53 4.76
N PHE A 678 1.39 6.20 4.24
CA PHE A 678 1.08 6.20 2.80
C PHE A 678 -0.33 6.75 2.56
N PRO A 679 -0.56 8.08 2.65
CA PRO A 679 -1.92 8.64 2.62
C PRO A 679 -2.67 8.32 1.32
N TYR A 680 -2.01 8.45 0.17
CA TYR A 680 -2.60 8.15 -1.14
C TYR A 680 -2.99 6.67 -1.29
N ASP A 681 -2.08 5.76 -0.92
CA ASP A 681 -2.31 4.32 -1.00
C ASP A 681 -3.39 3.88 0.00
N SER A 682 -3.39 4.44 1.21
CA SER A 682 -4.39 4.13 2.23
C SER A 682 -5.79 4.52 1.79
N TRP A 683 -5.97 5.71 1.21
CA TRP A 683 -7.25 6.12 0.65
C TRP A 683 -7.73 5.19 -0.47
N SER A 684 -6.80 4.76 -1.32
CA SER A 684 -7.06 3.85 -2.43
C SER A 684 -7.44 2.45 -1.94
N ILE A 685 -6.74 1.92 -0.93
CA ILE A 685 -7.03 0.62 -0.31
C ILE A 685 -8.34 0.64 0.48
N VAL A 686 -8.67 1.72 1.20
CA VAL A 686 -9.98 1.87 1.87
C VAL A 686 -11.11 1.75 0.85
N SER A 687 -11.03 2.45 -0.28
CA SER A 687 -12.04 2.34 -1.35
C SER A 687 -12.18 0.91 -1.89
N LEU A 688 -11.08 0.16 -2.02
CA LEU A 688 -11.12 -1.24 -2.46
C LEU A 688 -11.72 -2.16 -1.41
N HIS A 689 -11.39 -1.99 -0.13
CA HIS A 689 -12.00 -2.78 0.95
C HIS A 689 -13.52 -2.62 1.00
N LEU A 690 -14.01 -1.39 0.83
CA LEU A 690 -15.44 -1.08 0.79
C LEU A 690 -16.13 -1.69 -0.43
N ALA A 691 -15.40 -2.04 -1.49
CA ALA A 691 -15.93 -2.78 -2.65
C ALA A 691 -15.77 -4.30 -2.54
N ARG A 692 -15.00 -4.81 -1.57
CA ARG A 692 -14.61 -6.22 -1.45
C ARG A 692 -15.47 -6.96 -0.42
N SER A 693 -16.22 -7.96 -0.87
CA SER A 693 -17.09 -8.81 -0.03
C SER A 693 -16.33 -9.70 0.97
N LYS A 694 -17.05 -10.18 1.99
CA LYS A 694 -16.53 -11.00 3.10
C LYS A 694 -15.85 -12.29 2.64
N GLU A 695 -16.36 -12.90 1.57
CA GLU A 695 -15.89 -14.17 1.00
C GLU A 695 -14.49 -14.05 0.38
N PHE A 696 -14.07 -12.81 0.08
CA PHE A 696 -12.74 -12.55 -0.44
C PHE A 696 -11.70 -12.32 0.64
N TYR A 697 -11.99 -12.56 1.93
CA TYR A 697 -10.98 -12.52 2.97
C TYR A 697 -10.68 -13.94 3.47
N PRO A 698 -9.42 -14.26 3.78
CA PRO A 698 -9.12 -15.49 4.48
C PRO A 698 -9.77 -15.49 5.88
N PRO A 699 -10.02 -16.66 6.47
CA PRO A 699 -10.42 -16.76 7.86
C PRO A 699 -9.27 -16.26 8.74
N SER A 700 -9.60 -15.45 9.75
CA SER A 700 -8.63 -14.67 10.54
C SER A 700 -7.42 -15.49 11.01
N PRO A 701 -6.19 -15.18 10.57
CA PRO A 701 -4.98 -15.80 11.08
C PRO A 701 -4.03 -14.72 11.60
N THR A 702 -4.46 -13.87 12.53
CA THR A 702 -3.49 -13.08 13.31
C THR A 702 -2.72 -14.05 14.21
N LEU A 703 -1.40 -14.12 14.02
CA LEU A 703 -0.50 -14.95 14.84
C LEU A 703 -0.62 -14.63 16.34
N THR A 704 -0.95 -13.38 16.66
CA THR A 704 -1.26 -12.88 18.01
C THR A 704 -2.55 -13.46 18.59
N ASP A 705 -3.59 -13.75 17.79
CA ASP A 705 -4.83 -14.37 18.26
C ASP A 705 -4.71 -15.91 18.39
N GLN A 706 -3.86 -16.54 17.58
CA GLN A 706 -3.60 -17.99 17.62
C GLN A 706 -2.91 -18.44 18.92
N LEU A 707 -2.08 -17.58 19.52
CA LEU A 707 -1.43 -17.89 20.80
C LEU A 707 -2.42 -17.93 21.99
N ILE A 708 -3.60 -17.32 21.84
CA ILE A 708 -4.61 -17.19 22.90
C ILE A 708 -5.77 -18.18 22.71
N LYS A 709 -6.04 -18.63 21.48
CA LYS A 709 -7.15 -19.55 21.16
C LYS A 709 -6.60 -20.86 20.60
N GLY A 710 -6.71 -21.92 21.39
CA GLY A 710 -6.45 -23.28 20.91
C GLY A 710 -7.34 -23.62 19.70
N ASN A 711 -6.74 -24.23 18.68
CA ASN A 711 -7.30 -24.90 17.50
C ASN A 711 -8.81 -24.72 17.25
N GLN A 712 -9.22 -23.51 16.86
CA GLN A 712 -10.47 -23.31 16.11
C GLN A 712 -10.10 -22.71 14.76
N ALA A 713 -9.74 -23.57 13.82
CA ALA A 713 -9.55 -23.21 12.42
C ALA A 713 -10.39 -24.18 11.60
N GLU A 714 -11.65 -23.84 11.33
CA GLU A 714 -12.50 -24.56 10.37
C GLU A 714 -13.75 -23.69 10.08
N GLY A 715 -13.65 -22.77 9.11
CA GLY A 715 -14.80 -22.00 8.65
C GLY A 715 -14.47 -20.65 8.00
N ALA A 716 -15.49 -20.02 7.42
CA ALA A 716 -15.45 -18.64 6.94
C ALA A 716 -15.23 -17.62 8.08
N MET A 717 -14.85 -16.39 7.75
CA MET A 717 -14.66 -15.30 8.73
C MET A 717 -15.90 -15.13 9.63
N SER A 718 -15.71 -15.06 10.96
CA SER A 718 -16.81 -14.86 11.90
C SER A 718 -17.41 -13.45 11.78
N ASP A 719 -18.65 -13.25 12.24
CA ASP A 719 -19.29 -11.93 12.20
C ASP A 719 -18.57 -10.90 13.08
N ARG A 720 -18.00 -11.34 14.21
CA ARG A 720 -17.15 -10.51 15.06
C ARG A 720 -15.85 -10.11 14.36
N ASP A 721 -15.19 -11.04 13.66
CA ASP A 721 -13.94 -10.71 12.97
C ASP A 721 -14.20 -9.82 11.75
N TRP A 722 -15.35 -10.00 11.09
CA TRP A 722 -15.80 -9.10 10.04
C TRP A 722 -16.09 -7.68 10.55
N PHE A 723 -16.77 -7.59 11.69
CA PHE A 723 -16.99 -6.32 12.38
C PHE A 723 -15.67 -5.61 12.68
N LYS A 724 -14.70 -6.32 13.28
CA LYS A 724 -13.37 -5.78 13.58
C LYS A 724 -12.65 -5.30 12.32
N ASN A 725 -12.67 -6.11 11.26
CA ASN A 725 -12.08 -5.76 9.97
C ASN A 725 -12.65 -4.44 9.44
N ARG A 726 -13.99 -4.32 9.38
CA ARG A 726 -14.67 -3.12 8.90
C ARG A 726 -14.44 -1.91 9.77
N LEU A 727 -14.52 -2.06 11.08
CA LEU A 727 -14.31 -0.96 11.99
C LEU A 727 -12.87 -0.44 11.92
N THR A 728 -11.87 -1.33 11.78
CA THR A 728 -10.46 -0.94 11.60
C THR A 728 -10.25 -0.12 10.32
N ILE A 729 -10.86 -0.54 9.20
CA ILE A 729 -10.81 0.22 7.93
C ILE A 729 -11.40 1.61 8.11
N LEU A 730 -12.57 1.71 8.76
CA LEU A 730 -13.25 2.98 8.98
C LEU A 730 -12.52 3.90 9.97
N LEU A 731 -11.87 3.33 11.00
CA LEU A 731 -11.01 4.10 11.90
C LEU A 731 -9.78 4.67 11.18
N GLY A 732 -9.18 3.89 10.28
CA GLY A 732 -8.13 4.37 9.39
C GLY A 732 -8.62 5.52 8.49
N GLN A 733 -9.81 5.37 7.90
CA GLN A 733 -10.45 6.42 7.10
C GLN A 733 -10.73 7.70 7.91
N ASP A 734 -11.26 7.57 9.13
CA ASP A 734 -11.55 8.69 10.04
C ASP A 734 -10.27 9.44 10.43
N ALA A 735 -9.17 8.71 10.71
CA ALA A 735 -7.86 9.31 10.99
C ALA A 735 -7.31 10.09 9.78
N LEU A 736 -7.42 9.55 8.57
CA LEU A 736 -7.04 10.23 7.33
C LEU A 736 -7.86 11.51 7.10
N LEU A 737 -9.18 11.46 7.32
CA LEU A 737 -10.06 12.62 7.20
C LEU A 737 -9.71 13.70 8.21
N ALA A 738 -9.57 13.34 9.48
CA ALA A 738 -9.24 14.29 10.54
C ALA A 738 -7.89 14.97 10.29
N ALA A 739 -6.87 14.22 9.86
CA ALA A 739 -5.58 14.79 9.47
C ALA A 739 -5.71 15.74 8.26
N ALA A 740 -6.43 15.34 7.22
CA ALA A 740 -6.65 16.17 6.03
C ALA A 740 -7.45 17.45 6.34
N VAL A 741 -8.42 17.39 7.27
CA VAL A 741 -9.15 18.58 7.76
C VAL A 741 -8.21 19.53 8.48
N ALA A 742 -7.38 19.04 9.41
CA ALA A 742 -6.39 19.87 10.09
C ALA A 742 -5.42 20.53 9.09
N MET A 743 -4.98 19.79 8.07
CA MET A 743 -4.12 20.31 7.00
C MET A 743 -4.80 21.39 6.16
N SER A 744 -6.04 21.14 5.71
CA SER A 744 -6.81 22.06 4.89
C SER A 744 -7.20 23.34 5.65
N CYS A 745 -7.48 23.23 6.94
CA CYS A 745 -7.78 24.36 7.80
C CYS A 745 -6.54 25.21 8.15
N ASN A 746 -5.32 24.67 8.02
CA ASN A 746 -4.09 25.40 8.31
C ASN A 746 -3.70 26.35 7.14
N PRO A 747 -3.76 27.68 7.33
CA PRO A 747 -3.46 28.63 6.26
C PRO A 747 -1.99 28.62 5.81
N GLN A 748 -1.06 28.35 6.74
CA GLN A 748 0.37 28.31 6.45
C GLN A 748 0.70 27.12 5.54
N LEU A 749 0.14 25.93 5.83
CA LEU A 749 0.32 24.75 5.00
C LEU A 749 -0.33 24.92 3.62
N ARG A 750 -1.55 25.47 3.55
CA ARG A 750 -2.16 25.77 2.24
C ARG A 750 -1.28 26.69 1.40
N ALA A 751 -0.74 27.75 1.99
CA ALA A 751 0.17 28.64 1.30
C ALA A 751 1.44 27.92 0.82
N SER A 752 2.04 27.06 1.65
CA SER A 752 3.27 26.33 1.33
C SER A 752 3.09 25.22 0.29
N THR A 753 1.87 24.86 -0.10
CA THR A 753 1.58 23.83 -1.12
C THR A 753 1.09 24.40 -2.46
N ASN A 754 0.87 25.71 -2.56
CA ASN A 754 0.37 26.36 -3.78
C ASN A 754 1.33 26.21 -4.98
N TRP A 755 2.64 26.12 -4.73
CA TRP A 755 3.67 25.97 -5.74
C TRP A 755 3.49 24.70 -6.60
N LEU A 756 2.96 23.61 -6.02
CA LEU A 756 2.79 22.32 -6.69
C LEU A 756 2.00 22.42 -7.99
N HIS A 757 1.02 23.33 -8.06
CA HIS A 757 0.11 23.45 -9.21
C HIS A 757 0.59 24.48 -10.24
N GLY A 758 1.53 25.34 -9.85
CA GLY A 758 2.09 26.40 -10.69
C GLY A 758 3.46 26.08 -11.28
N ASP A 759 4.10 24.98 -10.85
CA ASP A 759 5.45 24.63 -11.32
C ASP A 759 5.45 24.26 -12.81
N SER A 760 6.50 24.68 -13.52
CA SER A 760 6.73 24.32 -14.92
C SER A 760 6.97 22.82 -15.12
N ASP A 761 7.56 22.15 -14.13
CA ASP A 761 7.78 20.70 -14.15
C ASP A 761 6.53 19.96 -13.67
N VAL A 762 5.93 19.19 -14.57
CA VAL A 762 4.74 18.37 -14.29
C VAL A 762 5.03 17.21 -13.33
N MET A 763 6.28 16.79 -13.20
CA MET A 763 6.70 15.69 -12.32
C MET A 763 6.55 16.04 -10.83
N VAL A 764 6.53 17.34 -10.50
CA VAL A 764 6.34 17.84 -9.14
C VAL A 764 4.97 17.45 -8.58
N ASP A 765 3.95 17.27 -9.42
CA ASP A 765 2.61 16.88 -8.97
C ASP A 765 2.62 15.55 -8.20
N ARG A 766 3.57 14.66 -8.52
CA ARG A 766 3.77 13.36 -7.87
C ARG A 766 4.01 13.49 -6.36
N LEU A 767 4.50 14.63 -5.88
CA LEU A 767 4.69 14.85 -4.45
C LEU A 767 3.38 14.71 -3.65
N LYS A 768 2.21 14.91 -4.29
CA LYS A 768 0.89 14.65 -3.69
C LYS A 768 0.66 13.17 -3.39
N LEU A 769 1.32 12.27 -4.12
CA LEU A 769 1.18 10.81 -3.99
C LEU A 769 2.17 10.24 -2.97
N GLY A 770 2.98 11.08 -2.34
CA GLY A 770 4.11 10.65 -1.53
C GLY A 770 3.74 9.96 -0.23
N GLY A 771 4.63 9.06 0.19
CA GLY A 771 4.63 8.40 1.48
C GLY A 771 6.05 8.26 2.01
N ILE A 772 6.21 7.56 3.12
CA ILE A 772 7.54 7.32 3.72
C ILE A 772 8.45 6.52 2.79
N HIS A 773 9.76 6.70 2.97
CA HIS A 773 10.71 5.69 2.48
C HIS A 773 10.55 4.43 3.32
N ARG A 774 10.26 3.29 2.68
CA ARG A 774 10.04 2.03 3.40
C ARG A 774 11.35 1.47 3.94
N ALA A 775 11.40 1.19 5.24
CA ALA A 775 12.43 0.34 5.82
C ALA A 775 12.18 -1.15 5.51
N GLN A 776 10.96 -1.51 5.07
CA GLN A 776 10.59 -2.84 4.61
C GLN A 776 11.63 -3.39 3.61
N PRO A 777 12.21 -4.58 3.87
CA PRO A 777 13.04 -5.31 2.92
C PRO A 777 12.36 -5.49 1.56
N PHE A 778 13.17 -5.55 0.50
CA PHE A 778 12.63 -5.59 -0.85
C PHE A 778 12.52 -7.03 -1.35
N SER A 779 11.33 -7.43 -1.76
CA SER A 779 11.04 -8.78 -2.28
C SER A 779 11.36 -8.98 -3.77
N HIS A 780 11.76 -7.93 -4.48
CA HIS A 780 11.75 -7.92 -5.95
C HIS A 780 13.09 -7.53 -6.60
N HIS A 781 14.20 -7.78 -5.92
CA HIS A 781 15.53 -7.58 -6.49
C HIS A 781 15.88 -8.70 -7.46
N PHE A 782 15.46 -8.58 -8.71
CA PHE A 782 15.89 -9.48 -9.79
C PHE A 782 17.29 -9.12 -10.32
N GLU A 783 17.91 -8.04 -9.84
CA GLU A 783 19.17 -7.55 -10.41
C GLU A 783 20.38 -8.44 -10.07
N LYS A 784 21.34 -8.42 -11.00
CA LYS A 784 22.45 -9.38 -11.18
C LYS A 784 23.10 -9.86 -9.87
N GLY A 785 23.00 -11.17 -9.62
CA GLY A 785 23.68 -11.89 -8.53
C GLY A 785 22.78 -12.48 -7.43
N ALA A 786 21.54 -12.01 -7.27
CA ALA A 786 20.64 -12.39 -6.16
C ALA A 786 19.35 -13.13 -6.59
N TYR A 787 19.38 -13.87 -7.70
CA TYR A 787 18.19 -14.44 -8.35
C TYR A 787 17.26 -15.28 -7.47
N HIS A 788 17.78 -15.99 -6.47
CA HIS A 788 16.95 -16.79 -5.56
C HIS A 788 16.13 -15.92 -4.61
N ARG A 789 16.67 -14.74 -4.21
CA ARG A 789 16.04 -13.80 -3.28
C ARG A 789 14.78 -13.15 -3.85
N TYR A 790 14.60 -13.20 -5.17
CA TYR A 790 13.37 -12.73 -5.82
C TYR A 790 12.18 -13.65 -5.51
N PHE A 791 12.41 -14.96 -5.38
CA PHE A 791 11.33 -15.95 -5.24
C PHE A 791 11.04 -16.33 -3.78
N VAL A 792 12.03 -16.17 -2.90
CA VAL A 792 11.92 -16.52 -1.49
C VAL A 792 12.89 -15.66 -0.66
N ALA A 793 12.43 -15.20 0.51
CA ALA A 793 13.28 -14.46 1.43
C ALA A 793 14.38 -15.35 2.05
N ASN A 794 15.55 -14.78 2.37
CA ASN A 794 16.65 -15.57 2.95
C ASN A 794 16.31 -16.16 4.33
N TRP A 795 15.39 -15.55 5.07
CA TRP A 795 14.99 -16.01 6.40
C TRP A 795 13.95 -17.14 6.35
N SER A 796 13.35 -17.44 5.20
CA SER A 796 12.20 -18.36 5.09
C SER A 796 12.47 -19.79 5.60
N LEU A 797 13.74 -20.16 5.75
CA LEU A 797 14.21 -21.46 6.24
C LEU A 797 14.15 -21.61 7.77
N TYR A 798 13.98 -20.51 8.51
CA TYR A 798 13.98 -20.52 9.97
C TYR A 798 12.59 -20.75 10.56
N THR A 799 12.53 -21.06 11.86
CA THR A 799 11.28 -21.03 12.63
C THR A 799 10.68 -19.63 12.65
N LEU A 800 9.35 -19.52 12.84
CA LEU A 800 8.65 -18.24 12.78
C LEU A 800 9.25 -17.14 13.68
N PRO A 801 9.60 -17.38 14.96
CA PRO A 801 10.23 -16.35 15.79
C PRO A 801 11.55 -15.83 15.23
N LEU A 802 12.36 -16.73 14.65
CA LEU A 802 13.62 -16.37 14.00
C LEU A 802 13.39 -15.67 12.66
N ARG A 803 12.36 -16.06 11.89
CA ARG A 803 11.96 -15.35 10.66
C ARG A 803 11.63 -13.88 10.95
N ILE A 804 10.84 -13.63 12.00
CA ILE A 804 10.48 -12.28 12.44
C ILE A 804 11.75 -11.54 12.86
N SER A 805 12.61 -12.15 13.68
CA SER A 805 13.85 -11.52 14.13
C SER A 805 14.79 -11.14 12.98
N GLU A 806 14.97 -12.00 11.99
CA GLU A 806 15.83 -11.71 10.82
C GLU A 806 15.22 -10.62 9.91
N TYR A 807 13.90 -10.61 9.76
CA TYR A 807 13.19 -9.53 9.07
C TYR A 807 13.41 -8.18 9.78
N GLU A 808 13.20 -8.14 11.10
CA GLU A 808 13.36 -6.92 11.91
C GLU A 808 14.79 -6.40 11.89
N LYS A 809 15.80 -7.28 11.94
CA LYS A 809 17.21 -6.88 11.81
C LYS A 809 17.47 -6.13 10.50
N LEU A 810 16.93 -6.61 9.38
CA LEU A 810 17.11 -5.97 8.07
C LEU A 810 16.32 -4.66 7.94
N ARG A 811 15.09 -4.65 8.48
CA ARG A 811 14.27 -3.44 8.55
C ARG A 811 14.96 -2.35 9.38
N ASP A 812 15.38 -2.68 10.60
CA ASP A 812 15.99 -1.73 11.53
C ASP A 812 17.34 -1.23 11.02
N TRP A 813 18.10 -2.10 10.33
CA TRP A 813 19.32 -1.67 9.65
C TRP A 813 19.05 -0.64 8.54
N ARG A 814 17.94 -0.77 7.79
CA ARG A 814 17.53 0.24 6.79
C ARG A 814 17.00 1.51 7.44
N ALA A 815 16.23 1.37 8.52
CA ALA A 815 15.75 2.49 9.33
C ALA A 815 16.91 3.36 9.82
N ALA A 816 17.99 2.75 10.32
CA ALA A 816 19.16 3.45 10.87
C ALA A 816 20.14 4.02 9.82
N LYS A 817 19.84 3.96 8.52
CA LYS A 817 20.70 4.57 7.51
C LYS A 817 20.62 6.09 7.55
N MET A 818 21.63 6.77 7.03
CA MET A 818 21.60 8.24 6.96
C MET A 818 20.83 8.78 5.76
N ASP A 819 20.93 8.09 4.60
CA ASP A 819 20.35 8.51 3.33
C ASP A 819 20.29 7.36 2.32
N VAL A 820 19.59 7.57 1.20
CA VAL A 820 19.51 6.66 0.05
C VAL A 820 20.91 6.47 -0.54
N GLY A 821 21.36 5.21 -0.68
CA GLY A 821 22.67 4.89 -1.24
C GLY A 821 23.88 5.20 -0.36
N ALA A 822 23.69 5.61 0.90
CA ALA A 822 24.80 5.77 1.84
C ALA A 822 25.41 4.40 2.20
N THR A 823 26.65 4.15 1.76
CA THR A 823 27.43 3.00 2.22
C THR A 823 28.28 3.41 3.43
N LYS A 824 28.47 2.52 4.41
CA LYS A 824 29.31 2.77 5.61
C LYS A 824 30.79 3.09 5.29
N ALA A 825 31.18 3.17 4.01
CA ALA A 825 32.50 3.57 3.57
C ALA A 825 32.76 5.09 3.61
N ASP A 826 31.72 5.94 3.75
CA ASP A 826 31.88 7.40 3.68
C ASP A 826 32.20 8.09 5.02
N HIS A 827 32.35 7.33 6.11
CA HIS A 827 32.92 7.82 7.37
C HIS A 827 34.07 6.92 7.83
N SER A 828 35.24 7.12 7.22
CA SER A 828 36.51 6.75 7.83
C SER A 828 36.71 7.59 9.10
N GLY A 829 36.26 7.08 10.23
CA GLY A 829 36.47 7.69 11.54
C GLY A 829 35.60 7.05 12.61
N ALA A 830 36.17 6.04 13.28
CA ALA A 830 35.71 5.39 14.51
C ALA A 830 34.83 4.11 14.39
N GLY A 831 35.50 2.96 14.50
CA GLY A 831 35.05 1.84 15.34
C GLY A 831 33.88 0.98 14.86
N GLY A 832 34.08 0.19 13.80
CA GLY A 832 33.17 -0.90 13.45
C GLY A 832 33.37 -2.14 14.33
N CYS A 833 32.27 -2.71 14.85
CA CYS A 833 32.21 -4.11 15.24
C CYS A 833 31.39 -4.87 14.18
N GLY A 834 32.10 -5.55 13.28
CA GLY A 834 31.55 -6.59 12.43
C GLY A 834 31.37 -7.88 13.23
N VAL A 835 30.27 -8.57 13.00
CA VAL A 835 29.98 -9.86 13.64
C VAL A 835 30.79 -10.94 12.93
N GLY A 836 32.04 -11.09 13.34
CA GLY A 836 32.81 -12.33 13.21
C GLY A 836 32.73 -13.07 14.53
N PHE A 837 32.32 -14.34 14.49
CA PHE A 837 32.41 -15.23 15.64
C PHE A 837 33.84 -15.22 16.21
N PHE A 838 34.02 -14.58 17.36
CA PHE A 838 35.17 -14.80 18.24
C PHE A 838 34.67 -15.40 19.55
N VAL A 839 35.19 -16.58 19.85
CA VAL A 839 35.04 -17.27 21.12
C VAL A 839 35.75 -16.43 22.18
N CYS A 840 35.03 -15.96 23.20
CA CYS A 840 35.63 -15.43 24.42
C CYS A 840 35.15 -16.21 25.63
N GLY A 841 36.11 -16.82 26.32
CA GLY A 841 35.93 -17.38 27.65
C GLY A 841 35.67 -16.29 28.70
N ALA A 842 35.05 -16.73 29.79
CA ALA A 842 34.60 -16.01 30.96
C ALA A 842 35.53 -14.89 31.52
N ALA A 843 34.91 -13.79 31.95
CA ALA A 843 34.94 -13.29 33.34
C ALA A 843 33.92 -12.14 33.47
N GLY A 844 33.10 -12.17 34.51
CA GLY A 844 31.92 -11.33 34.66
C GLY A 844 32.13 -9.97 35.33
N ALA A 845 31.12 -9.12 35.19
CA ALA A 845 30.63 -8.17 36.17
C ALA A 845 29.30 -7.64 35.63
N GLY A 846 28.22 -7.82 36.39
CA GLY A 846 26.88 -7.43 35.97
C GLY A 846 26.63 -5.92 36.06
N CYS A 847 25.61 -5.46 35.33
CA CYS A 847 24.74 -4.37 35.76
C CYS A 847 23.43 -4.37 34.95
N ALA A 848 22.35 -4.50 35.72
CA ALA A 848 20.94 -4.16 35.56
C ALA A 848 20.33 -3.70 34.21
N VAL A 849 19.22 -4.38 33.94
CA VAL A 849 18.00 -4.00 33.21
C VAL A 849 17.51 -2.58 33.55
N GLY A 850 17.09 -1.82 32.53
CA GLY A 850 16.32 -0.58 32.68
C GLY A 850 15.43 -0.33 31.46
N SER A 851 14.11 -0.23 31.70
CA SER A 851 13.03 0.04 30.74
C SER A 851 13.18 1.40 30.02
N PRO A 852 12.65 1.58 28.79
CA PRO A 852 12.55 2.90 28.19
C PRO A 852 11.28 3.60 28.69
N GLY A 853 11.48 4.56 29.61
CA GLY A 853 10.49 5.57 29.93
C GLY A 853 10.49 6.67 28.88
N MET A 854 9.30 7.08 28.47
CA MET A 854 9.08 8.23 27.61
C MET A 854 9.69 9.50 28.23
N THR A 855 10.55 10.17 27.50
CA THR A 855 10.68 11.63 27.48
C THR A 855 11.40 11.98 26.18
N GLY A 856 10.81 12.88 25.40
CA GLY A 856 11.46 13.43 24.23
C GLY A 856 12.64 14.27 24.68
N ASP A 857 13.76 14.14 23.98
CA ASP A 857 14.57 15.29 23.65
C ASP A 857 15.43 15.01 22.41
N THR A 858 15.25 15.93 21.48
CA THR A 858 16.01 16.14 20.26
C THR A 858 17.48 16.41 20.57
N CYS A 859 18.39 15.62 20.02
CA CYS A 859 19.82 15.92 20.07
C CYS A 859 20.29 16.58 18.77
N GLY A 860 20.15 17.91 18.72
CA GLY A 860 20.98 18.76 17.88
C GLY A 860 22.31 19.02 18.58
N SER A 861 23.42 18.64 17.95
CA SER A 861 24.76 18.99 18.40
C SER A 861 25.07 20.46 18.05
N GLY A 862 25.63 21.20 18.99
CA GLY A 862 26.20 22.52 18.70
C GLY A 862 26.59 23.29 19.96
N CYS A 863 27.85 23.14 20.37
CA CYS A 863 28.51 23.98 21.36
C CYS A 863 28.68 25.40 20.81
N VAL A 864 28.28 26.44 21.55
CA VAL A 864 28.90 27.79 21.49
C VAL A 864 28.83 28.44 22.88
N THR A 865 29.98 28.97 23.27
CA THR A 865 30.29 29.72 24.49
C THR A 865 29.94 31.21 24.39
N ASP A 866 29.73 31.78 25.58
CA ASP A 866 30.06 33.14 26.04
C ASP A 866 29.09 34.33 25.91
N SER A 867 28.78 34.84 27.11
CA SER A 867 29.02 36.21 27.62
C SER A 867 27.87 37.23 27.79
N SER A 868 27.63 37.48 29.09
CA SER A 868 27.56 38.78 29.81
C SER A 868 26.28 39.62 29.87
N GLY A 869 25.97 40.06 31.10
CA GLY A 869 25.05 41.15 31.49
C GLY A 869 24.22 40.81 32.73
N ASP A 870 24.81 40.85 33.93
CA ASP A 870 24.55 41.80 35.04
C ASP A 870 23.07 41.93 35.48
N GLY A 871 22.64 41.78 36.73
CA GLY A 871 23.34 41.64 38.01
C GLY A 871 22.35 41.43 39.18
N ASP A 872 22.90 41.48 40.40
CA ASP A 872 22.26 41.57 41.73
C ASP A 872 21.39 40.37 42.17
N GLY A 873 21.54 39.75 43.34
CA GLY A 873 22.37 40.00 44.52
C GLY A 873 22.10 38.91 45.57
N ASP A 874 22.99 38.84 46.56
CA ASP A 874 22.88 38.20 47.89
C ASP A 874 22.73 36.66 47.93
N GLY A 875 23.78 35.92 48.31
CA GLY A 875 24.11 35.61 49.73
C GLY A 875 23.46 34.26 50.08
N ASP A 876 24.11 33.17 50.49
CA ASP A 876 25.26 32.98 51.35
C ASP A 876 25.75 31.53 51.18
N GLY A 877 27.05 31.31 51.45
CA GLY A 877 27.46 30.16 52.26
C GLY A 877 27.94 28.88 51.57
N GLY A 878 29.24 28.87 51.25
CA GLY A 878 30.18 27.76 51.54
C GLY A 878 29.99 26.43 50.79
N GLY A 879 31.00 25.83 50.16
CA GLY A 879 32.43 26.03 50.22
C GLY A 879 33.11 24.70 49.88
N CYS A 880 34.18 24.78 49.08
CA CYS A 880 35.27 23.81 48.90
C CYS A 880 34.85 22.44 48.31
N GLY A 881 35.12 22.14 47.04
CA GLY A 881 36.47 21.94 46.48
C GLY A 881 36.63 20.44 46.22
N GLY A 882 37.21 19.91 45.16
CA GLY A 882 37.91 20.41 43.98
C GLY A 882 38.46 19.17 43.26
N CYS A 883 38.81 19.34 41.99
CA CYS A 883 39.72 18.52 41.19
C CYS A 883 39.28 17.11 40.75
N GLY A 884 38.97 17.03 39.44
CA GLY A 884 39.74 16.17 38.52
C GLY A 884 39.02 14.94 37.98
N GLY A 885 38.63 14.98 36.70
CA GLY A 885 38.22 13.82 35.91
C GLY A 885 37.20 14.16 34.86
#